data_AF-A0A8H5HV48-F1
#
_entry.id   AF-A0A8H5HV48-F1
#
_cell.length_a   1.000
_cell.length_b   1.000
_cell.length_c   1.000
_cell.angle_alpha   90.00
_cell.angle_beta   90.00
_cell.angle_gamma   90.00
#
_symmetry.space_group_name_H-M   'P 1'
#
loop_
_entity.id
_entity.type
_entity.pdbx_description
1 polymer ?
#
loop_
_entity_poly.entity_id
_entity_poly.type
_entity_poly.pdbx_seq_one_letter_code
_entity_poly.pdbx_strand_id
1 'polypeptide(L)'
;MTKAAAQALIPGPWWYDQYCSPAAHVALPGLGLGLASEAQQRDNTATRAFSAAQIQTADGQCLAVDPASGDFRENLIPIQVVACNGSDSQQWDVITSGVHNNEPGFALITSTLTNGCLNFDPRRAAGNQVLLFSCGGRADGSGAVANSQLFAFTGGAGPFPLVPQNGNNATCLTVNGGLLDQTSCNSNTVSGNELFTISGSGSQSAASGSTTISAADASASTSSSDSIQATSVSPDGCTTEVTITQTVTPSSAATSSVATSSPETSSLVDVASSATATVSAPASTGTTVLNSAAVAEAQQRDNTATRAFSDAEIKTSDGQCLSVDANSGDFRENLIPVAVQACDGSAGQKFDVITAGKHNNVPGTALIVSTLTQGCMQFDSRQSLVDLFSCGGRADGSGQVSTSQLFTFTGGAGPFPLVPQNGNNAVCLTVSGGQVVQTSCNPSSASGSELFTISGSTSRGVSESASSSASVFSSSAAKATSTTASVATSSSNDVATAASSSSAGAISTTSSSSTASAPAPTGTTVLNPTAVSEAQQRDDTATRAFSNAQIKSSDGQCLSVDANSGDFRENLIPVTVKACDSSAGQKFDVITAGKHNNVPGTALFVSTLTQGCLNFDPRRAAGNQVILFSCGGRADGSGAVTNSQLFTFSGNSTSIPLEPTNQANTCMFNNNGNLDVQQCNTAGPASDQVFTIVS
;
A
#
# COMPACT_ATOMS: atom_id res chain seq x y z
N MET A 1 -8.04 65.47 -52.60
CA MET A 1 -7.20 65.10 -53.76
C MET A 1 -5.77 65.09 -53.24
N THR A 2 -4.96 64.04 -53.25
CA THR A 2 -4.86 62.87 -54.13
C THR A 2 -4.03 61.79 -53.42
N LYS A 3 -4.38 60.51 -53.67
CA LYS A 3 -3.59 59.30 -53.39
C LYS A 3 -2.24 59.32 -54.15
N ALA A 4 -1.20 58.73 -53.56
CA ALA A 4 -0.24 57.81 -54.20
C ALA A 4 0.67 57.23 -53.09
N ALA A 5 0.53 55.96 -52.67
CA ALA A 5 0.97 54.72 -53.32
C ALA A 5 2.48 54.45 -53.14
N ALA A 6 2.81 53.53 -52.24
CA ALA A 6 4.05 52.78 -52.25
C ALA A 6 3.72 51.28 -52.09
N GLN A 7 4.17 50.49 -53.06
CA GLN A 7 3.99 49.04 -53.17
C GLN A 7 5.01 48.28 -52.31
N ALA A 8 4.49 47.23 -51.66
CA ALA A 8 5.03 45.90 -51.42
C ALA A 8 6.56 45.67 -51.37
N LEU A 9 7.01 45.15 -50.22
CA LEU A 9 7.84 43.94 -50.15
C LEU A 9 7.47 43.17 -48.86
N ILE A 10 7.21 41.88 -49.03
CA ILE A 10 6.75 40.89 -48.05
C ILE A 10 7.95 40.35 -47.25
N PRO A 11 7.82 40.15 -45.93
CA PRO A 11 7.98 38.80 -45.38
C PRO A 11 6.82 38.44 -44.41
N GLY A 12 6.33 37.21 -44.54
CA GLY A 12 5.13 36.72 -43.84
C GLY A 12 5.28 36.56 -42.31
N PRO A 13 4.15 36.42 -41.60
CA PRO A 13 4.11 36.24 -40.16
C PRO A 13 4.23 34.75 -39.80
N TRP A 14 5.22 34.40 -38.98
CA TRP A 14 5.29 33.09 -38.31
C TRP A 14 4.93 33.26 -36.84
N TRP A 15 3.64 33.24 -36.52
CA TRP A 15 3.12 33.07 -35.17
C TRP A 15 1.82 32.26 -35.24
N TYR A 16 1.92 30.93 -35.12
CA TYR A 16 0.95 30.02 -34.48
C TYR A 16 1.47 28.58 -34.65
N ASP A 17 1.92 27.98 -33.54
CA ASP A 17 1.89 26.54 -33.20
C ASP A 17 3.02 26.24 -32.20
N GLN A 18 2.69 26.37 -30.91
CA GLN A 18 3.54 25.85 -29.85
C GLN A 18 2.68 25.50 -28.64
N TYR A 19 1.91 24.40 -28.72
CA TYR A 19 1.42 23.67 -27.56
C TYR A 19 1.27 22.17 -27.87
N CYS A 20 1.63 21.37 -26.86
CA CYS A 20 1.48 19.91 -26.71
C CYS A 20 2.51 19.02 -27.43
N SER A 21 3.69 18.90 -26.83
CA SER A 21 4.38 17.60 -26.73
C SER A 21 4.23 17.09 -25.30
N PRO A 22 3.86 15.82 -25.07
CA PRO A 22 3.76 15.27 -23.73
C PRO A 22 5.17 15.17 -23.14
N ALA A 23 5.35 15.72 -21.94
CA ALA A 23 6.52 15.44 -21.14
C ALA A 23 6.57 13.92 -20.89
N ALA A 24 7.67 13.29 -21.32
CA ALA A 24 7.94 11.91 -21.01
C ALA A 24 8.05 11.76 -19.48
N HIS A 25 6.99 11.23 -18.87
CA HIS A 25 7.07 10.72 -17.50
C HIS A 25 8.00 9.50 -17.52
N VAL A 26 9.18 9.65 -16.93
CA VAL A 26 10.06 8.53 -16.63
C VAL A 26 9.41 7.77 -15.46
N ALA A 27 8.65 6.72 -15.78
CA ALA A 27 8.21 5.75 -14.79
C ALA A 27 9.45 5.02 -14.24
N LEU A 28 9.70 5.13 -12.94
CA LEU A 28 10.69 4.31 -12.24
C LEU A 28 10.04 2.96 -11.88
N PRO A 29 10.49 1.83 -12.45
CA PRO A 29 9.94 0.52 -12.13
C PRO A 29 10.42 0.09 -10.74
N GLY A 30 9.50 -0.11 -9.79
CA GLY A 30 9.79 -0.81 -8.53
C GLY A 30 9.12 -0.25 -7.28
N LEU A 31 9.03 1.07 -7.11
CA LEU A 31 8.49 1.68 -5.86
C LEU A 31 6.97 1.95 -5.89
N GLY A 32 6.35 2.03 -7.08
CA GLY A 32 4.91 2.32 -7.23
C GLY A 32 3.99 1.09 -7.19
N LEU A 33 4.46 -0.08 -7.63
CA LEU A 33 3.61 -1.26 -7.84
C LEU A 33 2.99 -1.81 -6.54
N GLY A 34 3.71 -1.71 -5.41
CA GLY A 34 3.19 -2.12 -4.10
C GLY A 34 2.06 -1.21 -3.59
N LEU A 35 2.17 0.10 -3.81
CA LEU A 35 1.20 1.08 -3.31
C LEU A 35 -0.03 1.15 -4.22
N ALA A 36 0.13 0.94 -5.53
CA ALA A 36 -0.99 0.76 -6.46
C ALA A 36 -1.76 -0.53 -6.17
N SER A 37 -1.07 -1.65 -5.92
CA SER A 37 -1.74 -2.91 -5.58
C SER A 37 -2.40 -2.91 -4.19
N GLU A 38 -1.87 -2.14 -3.24
CA GLU A 38 -2.51 -1.88 -1.95
C GLU A 38 -3.79 -1.05 -2.12
N ALA A 39 -3.73 0.00 -2.94
CA ALA A 39 -4.83 0.93 -3.14
C ALA A 39 -5.95 0.36 -4.01
N GLN A 40 -5.60 -0.30 -5.11
CA GLN A 40 -6.55 -0.81 -6.08
C GLN A 40 -6.85 -2.29 -5.82
N GLN A 41 -7.45 -2.59 -4.66
CA GLN A 41 -7.81 -3.97 -4.32
C GLN A 41 -9.06 -4.41 -5.07
N ARG A 42 -8.96 -5.56 -5.74
CA ARG A 42 -10.11 -6.19 -6.38
C ARG A 42 -11.10 -6.69 -5.32
N ASP A 43 -12.35 -6.27 -5.45
CA ASP A 43 -13.45 -6.86 -4.69
C ASP A 43 -13.80 -8.24 -5.26
N ASN A 44 -13.33 -9.30 -4.57
CA ASN A 44 -13.61 -10.68 -4.94
C ASN A 44 -14.99 -11.18 -4.45
N THR A 45 -15.67 -10.41 -3.61
CA THR A 45 -17.05 -10.70 -3.18
C THR A 45 -18.09 -10.07 -4.11
N ALA A 46 -17.64 -9.28 -5.08
CA ALA A 46 -18.49 -8.49 -5.95
C ALA A 46 -19.41 -9.34 -6.84
N THR A 47 -20.70 -9.01 -6.84
CA THR A 47 -21.64 -9.42 -7.88
C THR A 47 -21.51 -8.46 -9.05
N ARG A 48 -21.18 -9.00 -10.22
CA ARG A 48 -20.92 -8.24 -11.45
C ARG A 48 -22.07 -8.41 -12.41
N ALA A 49 -22.75 -7.32 -12.74
CA ALA A 49 -23.76 -7.30 -13.80
C ALA A 49 -23.10 -7.46 -15.19
N PHE A 50 -21.92 -6.87 -15.35
CA PHE A 50 -21.06 -7.03 -16.51
C PHE A 50 -19.62 -7.25 -16.04
N SER A 51 -18.87 -8.08 -16.77
CA SER A 51 -17.46 -8.33 -16.50
C SER A 51 -16.63 -8.16 -17.75
N ALA A 52 -15.49 -7.47 -17.63
CA ALA A 52 -14.58 -7.17 -18.74
C ALA A 52 -15.31 -6.61 -19.99
N ALA A 53 -16.32 -5.77 -19.77
CA ALA A 53 -17.12 -5.18 -20.84
C ALA A 53 -16.54 -3.84 -21.28
N GLN A 54 -16.76 -3.46 -22.54
CA GLN A 54 -16.44 -2.11 -23.01
C GLN A 54 -17.61 -1.18 -22.72
N ILE A 55 -17.31 0.04 -22.24
CA ILE A 55 -18.31 1.10 -22.15
C ILE A 55 -18.10 2.03 -23.34
N GLN A 56 -19.11 2.08 -24.20
CA GLN A 56 -19.10 2.82 -25.45
C GLN A 56 -19.90 4.11 -25.34
N THR A 57 -19.40 5.18 -25.94
CA THR A 57 -20.10 6.44 -26.16
C THR A 57 -21.11 6.30 -27.29
N ALA A 58 -22.05 7.25 -27.40
CA ALA A 58 -23.08 7.22 -28.46
C ALA A 58 -22.51 7.27 -29.90
N ASP A 59 -21.31 7.80 -30.10
CA ASP A 59 -20.58 7.83 -31.37
C ASP A 59 -19.68 6.59 -31.59
N GLY A 60 -19.72 5.61 -30.68
CA GLY A 60 -19.03 4.31 -30.83
C GLY A 60 -17.57 4.29 -30.40
N GLN A 61 -17.09 5.30 -29.67
CA GLN A 61 -15.78 5.28 -29.02
C GLN A 61 -15.87 4.56 -27.66
N CYS A 62 -14.74 4.14 -27.12
CA CYS A 62 -14.65 3.39 -25.86
C CYS A 62 -13.98 4.22 -24.77
N LEU A 63 -14.48 4.07 -23.54
CA LEU A 63 -13.78 4.54 -22.35
C LEU A 63 -12.51 3.71 -22.14
N ALA A 64 -11.38 4.38 -21.94
CA ALA A 64 -10.08 3.77 -21.72
C ALA A 64 -9.31 4.44 -20.57
N VAL A 65 -8.39 3.70 -19.98
CA VAL A 65 -7.49 4.19 -18.93
C VAL A 65 -6.03 3.98 -19.29
N ASP A 66 -5.17 4.91 -18.87
CA ASP A 66 -3.73 4.72 -18.90
C ASP A 66 -3.23 4.63 -17.44
N PRO A 67 -2.82 3.45 -16.94
CA PRO A 67 -2.34 3.29 -15.57
C PRO A 67 -1.17 4.23 -15.21
N ALA A 68 -0.37 4.64 -16.19
CA ALA A 68 0.77 5.54 -15.98
C ALA A 68 0.37 7.02 -15.80
N SER A 69 -0.90 7.37 -16.05
CA SER A 69 -1.38 8.75 -15.99
C SER A 69 -1.91 9.18 -14.61
N GLY A 70 -1.91 8.26 -13.64
CA GLY A 70 -2.30 8.52 -12.26
C GLY A 70 -1.15 8.92 -11.34
N ASP A 71 -1.44 8.98 -10.04
CA ASP A 71 -0.42 9.04 -9.00
C ASP A 71 0.27 7.67 -8.80
N PHE A 72 1.22 7.59 -7.86
CA PHE A 72 1.96 6.35 -7.58
C PHE A 72 1.09 5.20 -7.05
N ARG A 73 -0.19 5.43 -6.74
CA ARG A 73 -1.20 4.43 -6.36
C ARG A 73 -2.19 4.14 -7.47
N GLU A 74 -1.95 4.65 -8.68
CA GLU A 74 -2.91 4.60 -9.79
C GLU A 74 -4.25 5.29 -9.47
N ASN A 75 -4.25 6.24 -8.52
CA ASN A 75 -5.38 7.14 -8.36
C ASN A 75 -5.27 8.32 -9.32
N LEU A 76 -6.37 9.03 -9.49
CA LEU A 76 -6.43 10.24 -10.31
C LEU A 76 -6.13 9.98 -11.79
N ILE A 77 -6.27 8.74 -12.27
CA ILE A 77 -6.16 8.40 -13.69
C ILE A 77 -7.37 9.01 -14.43
N PRO A 78 -7.18 9.95 -15.37
CA PRO A 78 -8.26 10.45 -16.20
C PRO A 78 -8.82 9.36 -17.12
N ILE A 79 -10.13 9.42 -17.39
CA ILE A 79 -10.76 8.49 -18.33
C ILE A 79 -10.71 9.07 -19.73
N GLN A 80 -10.03 8.37 -20.62
CA GLN A 80 -9.89 8.76 -22.02
C GLN A 80 -11.04 8.18 -22.85
N VAL A 81 -11.37 8.85 -23.94
CA VAL A 81 -12.34 8.38 -24.93
C VAL A 81 -11.57 8.17 -26.24
N VAL A 82 -11.46 6.91 -26.66
CA VAL A 82 -10.60 6.49 -27.77
C VAL A 82 -11.31 5.47 -28.65
N ALA A 83 -10.76 5.19 -29.83
CA ALA A 83 -11.31 4.15 -30.70
C ALA A 83 -11.33 2.77 -29.99
N CYS A 84 -12.45 2.06 -30.08
CA CYS A 84 -12.57 0.72 -29.52
C CYS A 84 -11.60 -0.25 -30.18
N ASN A 85 -10.78 -0.92 -29.37
CA ASN A 85 -9.79 -1.90 -29.83
C ASN A 85 -9.79 -3.21 -29.01
N GLY A 86 -10.61 -3.30 -27.96
CA GLY A 86 -10.75 -4.50 -27.12
C GLY A 86 -9.61 -4.73 -26.13
N SER A 87 -8.68 -3.79 -26.00
CA SER A 87 -7.58 -3.88 -25.05
C SER A 87 -8.06 -3.88 -23.59
N ASP A 88 -7.23 -4.39 -22.69
CA ASP A 88 -7.55 -4.45 -21.26
C ASP A 88 -7.77 -3.06 -20.65
N SER A 89 -7.16 -2.01 -21.20
CA SER A 89 -7.42 -0.63 -20.77
C SER A 89 -8.83 -0.15 -21.08
N GLN A 90 -9.59 -0.85 -21.94
CA GLN A 90 -10.96 -0.54 -22.31
C GLN A 90 -11.99 -1.45 -21.65
N GLN A 91 -11.56 -2.33 -20.74
CA GLN A 91 -12.41 -3.30 -20.10
C GLN A 91 -12.82 -2.83 -18.70
N TRP A 92 -14.11 -3.00 -18.42
CA TRP A 92 -14.77 -2.50 -17.23
C TRP A 92 -15.65 -3.58 -16.61
N ASP A 93 -15.62 -3.67 -15.29
CA ASP A 93 -16.60 -4.39 -14.51
C ASP A 93 -17.69 -3.43 -14.03
N VAL A 94 -18.94 -3.90 -14.05
CA VAL A 94 -20.08 -3.18 -13.48
C VAL A 94 -20.58 -3.96 -12.28
N ILE A 95 -20.26 -3.47 -11.08
CA ILE A 95 -20.48 -4.17 -9.82
C ILE A 95 -21.73 -3.62 -9.13
N THR A 96 -22.74 -4.47 -8.92
CA THR A 96 -24.02 -4.09 -8.30
C THR A 96 -24.14 -4.47 -6.82
N SER A 97 -23.24 -5.32 -6.32
CA SER A 97 -23.07 -5.56 -4.89
C SER A 97 -21.67 -6.08 -4.58
N GLY A 98 -21.20 -5.95 -3.34
CA GLY A 98 -19.89 -6.39 -2.88
C GLY A 98 -19.48 -5.73 -1.56
N VAL A 99 -18.24 -5.89 -1.12
CA VAL A 99 -17.66 -5.16 0.02
C VAL A 99 -17.68 -3.65 -0.23
N HIS A 100 -17.48 -3.23 -1.49
CA HIS A 100 -17.47 -1.81 -1.87
C HIS A 100 -18.77 -1.34 -2.53
N ASN A 101 -19.82 -2.16 -2.64
CA ASN A 101 -21.14 -1.68 -3.07
C ASN A 101 -22.25 -2.36 -2.27
N ASN A 102 -22.93 -1.57 -1.45
CA ASN A 102 -24.05 -2.00 -0.62
C ASN A 102 -25.32 -1.17 -0.88
N GLU A 103 -25.36 -0.35 -1.94
CA GLU A 103 -26.44 0.59 -2.23
C GLU A 103 -27.33 0.09 -3.38
N PRO A 104 -28.59 -0.31 -3.12
CA PRO A 104 -29.50 -0.76 -4.17
C PRO A 104 -29.76 0.31 -5.23
N GLY A 105 -29.78 -0.10 -6.50
CA GLY A 105 -29.99 0.82 -7.64
C GLY A 105 -28.75 1.60 -8.06
N PHE A 106 -27.58 1.30 -7.48
CA PHE A 106 -26.30 1.87 -7.87
C PHE A 106 -25.30 0.78 -8.27
N ALA A 107 -24.35 1.16 -9.11
CA ALA A 107 -23.21 0.35 -9.50
C ALA A 107 -21.89 1.09 -9.26
N LEU A 108 -20.86 0.32 -8.93
CA LEU A 108 -19.47 0.72 -9.14
C LEU A 108 -19.08 0.38 -10.58
N ILE A 109 -18.40 1.31 -11.23
CA ILE A 109 -17.78 1.11 -12.55
C ILE A 109 -16.28 0.98 -12.30
N THR A 110 -15.73 -0.21 -12.51
CA THR A 110 -14.35 -0.55 -12.10
C THR A 110 -13.52 -0.94 -13.32
N SER A 111 -12.33 -0.37 -13.47
CA SER A 111 -11.40 -0.81 -14.53
C SER A 111 -10.90 -2.22 -14.21
N THR A 112 -10.93 -3.13 -15.18
CA THR A 112 -10.37 -4.48 -14.97
C THR A 112 -8.84 -4.49 -14.98
N LEU A 113 -8.22 -3.47 -15.59
CA LEU A 113 -6.77 -3.32 -15.67
C LEU A 113 -6.16 -2.89 -14.33
N THR A 114 -6.72 -1.84 -13.72
CA THR A 114 -6.16 -1.27 -12.48
C THR A 114 -6.92 -1.72 -11.23
N ASN A 115 -8.17 -2.16 -11.33
CA ASN A 115 -9.15 -2.28 -10.23
C ASN A 115 -9.58 -0.96 -9.59
N GLY A 116 -9.22 0.18 -10.17
CA GLY A 116 -9.72 1.48 -9.74
C GLY A 116 -11.19 1.67 -10.08
N CYS A 117 -11.90 2.39 -9.22
CA CYS A 117 -13.30 2.76 -9.40
C CYS A 117 -13.42 4.15 -10.03
N LEU A 118 -14.32 4.27 -11.00
CA LEU A 118 -14.75 5.56 -11.53
C LEU A 118 -15.24 6.44 -10.37
N ASN A 119 -14.79 7.69 -10.34
CA ASN A 119 -15.05 8.63 -9.27
C ASN A 119 -15.32 10.02 -9.86
N PHE A 120 -16.38 10.67 -9.36
CA PHE A 120 -16.72 12.05 -9.66
C PHE A 120 -16.44 12.97 -8.45
N ASP A 121 -15.43 13.84 -8.55
CA ASP A 121 -15.10 14.83 -7.53
C ASP A 121 -15.47 16.27 -7.99
N PRO A 122 -16.62 16.81 -7.55
CA PRO A 122 -17.06 18.14 -7.96
C PRO A 122 -16.17 19.28 -7.43
N ARG A 123 -15.24 19.00 -6.51
CA ARG A 123 -14.30 19.99 -5.96
C ARG A 123 -13.12 20.25 -6.90
N ARG A 124 -12.87 19.36 -7.86
CA ARG A 124 -11.82 19.52 -8.87
C ARG A 124 -12.24 20.49 -9.96
N ALA A 125 -11.26 21.05 -10.65
CA ALA A 125 -11.51 21.88 -11.83
C ALA A 125 -12.17 21.06 -12.95
N ALA A 126 -13.02 21.70 -13.76
CA ALA A 126 -13.62 21.10 -14.95
C ALA A 126 -12.56 20.48 -15.87
N GLY A 127 -12.86 19.34 -16.48
CA GLY A 127 -11.90 18.53 -17.24
C GLY A 127 -11.00 17.63 -16.37
N ASN A 128 -11.14 17.66 -15.04
CA ASN A 128 -10.41 16.80 -14.10
C ASN A 128 -11.31 16.31 -12.95
N GLN A 129 -12.62 16.23 -13.16
CA GLN A 129 -13.56 15.85 -12.11
C GLN A 129 -13.92 14.37 -12.18
N VAL A 130 -13.72 13.72 -13.33
CA VAL A 130 -14.01 12.30 -13.56
C VAL A 130 -12.71 11.53 -13.76
N LEU A 131 -12.43 10.59 -12.87
CA LEU A 131 -11.14 9.89 -12.79
C LEU A 131 -11.30 8.51 -12.13
N LEU A 132 -10.28 7.65 -12.21
CA LEU A 132 -10.20 6.48 -11.34
C LEU A 132 -9.66 6.84 -9.97
N PHE A 133 -10.24 6.23 -8.96
CA PHE A 133 -9.79 6.30 -7.57
C PHE A 133 -10.03 4.96 -6.88
N SER A 134 -9.30 4.67 -5.81
CA SER A 134 -9.49 3.43 -5.06
C SER A 134 -10.92 3.28 -4.56
N CYS A 135 -11.49 2.08 -4.71
CA CYS A 135 -12.92 1.80 -4.49
C CYS A 135 -13.42 1.99 -3.04
N GLY A 136 -12.52 2.10 -2.05
CA GLY A 136 -12.87 2.34 -0.64
C GLY A 136 -13.08 3.81 -0.26
N GLY A 137 -13.05 4.73 -1.24
CA GLY A 137 -13.23 6.18 -1.02
C GLY A 137 -12.01 6.89 -0.39
N ARG A 138 -10.98 6.15 0.04
CA ARG A 138 -9.68 6.68 0.47
C ARG A 138 -8.60 6.30 -0.52
N ALA A 139 -7.54 7.11 -0.61
CA ALA A 139 -6.46 6.92 -1.59
C ALA A 139 -5.68 5.61 -1.44
N ASP A 140 -5.78 4.94 -0.30
CA ASP A 140 -5.13 3.65 -0.01
C ASP A 140 -6.08 2.46 -0.19
N GLY A 141 -7.27 2.66 -0.77
CA GLY A 141 -8.27 1.62 -0.96
C GLY A 141 -9.01 1.19 0.30
N SER A 142 -8.65 1.70 1.47
CA SER A 142 -9.40 1.46 2.70
C SER A 142 -10.66 2.31 2.77
N GLY A 143 -11.56 2.00 3.70
CA GLY A 143 -12.74 2.79 3.99
C GLY A 143 -14.02 2.17 3.43
N ALA A 144 -15.04 3.02 3.28
CA ALA A 144 -16.32 2.67 2.68
C ALA A 144 -16.46 3.45 1.39
N VAL A 145 -17.10 2.85 0.38
CA VAL A 145 -17.35 3.48 -0.90
C VAL A 145 -17.97 4.86 -0.71
N ALA A 146 -17.43 5.85 -1.41
CA ALA A 146 -17.99 7.19 -1.39
C ALA A 146 -19.15 7.30 -2.39
N ASN A 147 -20.13 8.16 -2.09
CA ASN A 147 -21.20 8.48 -3.04
C ASN A 147 -20.69 9.12 -4.35
N SER A 148 -19.42 9.55 -4.41
CA SER A 148 -18.74 9.98 -5.62
C SER A 148 -18.41 8.83 -6.58
N GLN A 149 -18.43 7.58 -6.10
CA GLN A 149 -18.06 6.39 -6.87
C GLN A 149 -19.28 5.54 -7.27
N LEU A 150 -20.46 5.86 -6.73
CA LEU A 150 -21.70 5.16 -6.99
C LEU A 150 -22.44 5.83 -8.14
N PHE A 151 -22.78 5.06 -9.17
CA PHE A 151 -23.50 5.52 -10.35
C PHE A 151 -24.87 4.86 -10.43
N ALA A 152 -25.92 5.64 -10.72
CA ALA A 152 -27.27 5.09 -10.86
C ALA A 152 -27.29 3.98 -11.92
N PHE A 153 -27.82 2.81 -11.56
CA PHE A 153 -27.84 1.63 -12.42
C PHE A 153 -29.05 0.76 -12.14
N THR A 154 -29.97 0.68 -13.10
CA THR A 154 -31.21 -0.09 -13.02
C THR A 154 -31.12 -1.45 -13.71
N GLY A 155 -29.94 -1.82 -14.20
CA GLY A 155 -29.72 -3.00 -15.03
C GLY A 155 -29.78 -2.70 -16.53
N GLY A 156 -29.28 -3.64 -17.34
CA GLY A 156 -29.25 -3.54 -18.80
C GLY A 156 -27.96 -2.93 -19.36
N ALA A 157 -27.78 -3.08 -20.67
CA ALA A 157 -26.59 -2.67 -21.40
C ALA A 157 -26.64 -1.22 -21.92
N GLY A 158 -27.73 -0.48 -21.66
CA GLY A 158 -27.93 0.87 -22.21
C GLY A 158 -28.59 0.89 -23.58
N PRO A 159 -28.68 2.10 -24.21
CA PRO A 159 -28.02 3.34 -23.78
C PRO A 159 -28.60 3.94 -22.49
N PHE A 160 -27.76 4.40 -21.57
CA PHE A 160 -28.15 5.13 -20.36
C PHE A 160 -27.10 6.19 -19.99
N PRO A 161 -27.46 7.22 -19.20
CA PRO A 161 -26.49 8.17 -18.67
C PRO A 161 -25.76 7.63 -17.45
N LEU A 162 -24.46 7.90 -17.35
CA LEU A 162 -23.71 7.68 -16.12
C LEU A 162 -23.95 8.86 -15.17
N VAL A 163 -24.75 8.64 -14.13
CA VAL A 163 -25.17 9.66 -13.17
C VAL A 163 -24.54 9.36 -11.81
N PRO A 164 -23.55 10.15 -11.35
CA PRO A 164 -22.94 9.94 -10.04
C PRO A 164 -23.93 10.32 -8.92
N GLN A 165 -23.94 9.55 -7.83
CA GLN A 165 -24.89 9.72 -6.74
C GLN A 165 -24.72 11.08 -6.04
N ASN A 166 -23.49 11.53 -5.81
CA ASN A 166 -23.21 12.87 -5.29
C ASN A 166 -23.56 14.03 -6.25
N GLY A 167 -23.93 13.72 -7.50
CA GLY A 167 -24.48 14.66 -8.48
C GLY A 167 -25.99 14.90 -8.35
N ASN A 168 -26.68 14.17 -7.47
CA ASN A 168 -28.11 14.36 -7.15
C ASN A 168 -29.04 14.43 -8.38
N ASN A 169 -28.79 13.60 -9.41
CA ASN A 169 -29.51 13.58 -10.70
C ASN A 169 -29.45 14.89 -11.52
N ALA A 170 -28.62 15.85 -11.13
CA ALA A 170 -28.39 17.11 -11.83
C ALA A 170 -27.08 17.11 -12.64
N THR A 171 -26.30 16.03 -12.56
CA THR A 171 -25.01 15.87 -13.22
C THR A 171 -24.98 14.54 -13.96
N CYS A 172 -24.58 14.57 -15.23
CA CYS A 172 -24.28 13.38 -16.03
C CYS A 172 -22.82 13.45 -16.46
N LEU A 173 -22.22 12.28 -16.68
CA LEU A 173 -20.96 12.24 -17.38
C LEU A 173 -21.18 12.51 -18.88
N THR A 174 -20.22 13.17 -19.51
CA THR A 174 -20.23 13.53 -20.93
C THR A 174 -18.82 13.47 -21.50
N VAL A 175 -18.70 13.39 -22.82
CA VAL A 175 -17.40 13.48 -23.50
C VAL A 175 -17.04 14.93 -23.78
N ASN A 176 -15.86 15.35 -23.32
CA ASN A 176 -15.31 16.68 -23.57
C ASN A 176 -13.80 16.58 -23.90
N GLY A 177 -13.40 17.04 -25.09
CA GLY A 177 -11.98 17.06 -25.47
C GLY A 177 -11.28 15.70 -25.50
N GLY A 178 -12.03 14.61 -25.73
CA GLY A 178 -11.49 13.24 -25.72
C GLY A 178 -11.28 12.65 -24.32
N LEU A 179 -11.76 13.34 -23.28
CA LEU A 179 -11.82 12.83 -21.91
C LEU A 179 -13.29 12.69 -21.48
N LEU A 180 -13.53 11.83 -20.50
CA LEU A 180 -14.77 11.81 -19.77
C LEU A 180 -14.77 12.97 -18.78
N ASP A 181 -15.85 13.75 -18.80
CA ASP A 181 -16.06 14.95 -18.00
C ASP A 181 -17.51 14.94 -17.54
N GLN A 182 -18.00 16.06 -17.01
CA GLN A 182 -19.37 16.23 -16.53
C GLN A 182 -20.09 17.35 -17.27
N THR A 183 -21.41 17.26 -17.26
CA THR A 183 -22.31 18.34 -17.65
C THR A 183 -23.52 18.36 -16.73
N SER A 184 -24.20 19.50 -16.67
CA SER A 184 -25.52 19.58 -16.06
C SER A 184 -26.54 18.87 -16.96
N CYS A 185 -27.30 17.93 -16.42
CA CYS A 185 -28.29 17.18 -17.18
C CYS A 185 -29.56 16.91 -16.35
N ASN A 186 -30.62 16.47 -17.05
CA ASN A 186 -31.74 15.76 -16.46
C ASN A 186 -31.67 14.31 -16.96
N SER A 187 -31.46 13.35 -16.05
CA SER A 187 -31.28 11.93 -16.37
C SER A 187 -32.43 11.31 -17.18
N ASN A 188 -33.61 11.93 -17.21
CA ASN A 188 -34.77 11.46 -17.98
C ASN A 188 -34.82 12.00 -19.41
N THR A 189 -34.00 13.00 -19.74
CA THR A 189 -34.01 13.69 -21.04
C THR A 189 -32.59 13.91 -21.56
N VAL A 190 -31.70 12.95 -21.30
CA VAL A 190 -30.30 12.99 -21.75
C VAL A 190 -30.19 12.83 -23.26
N SER A 191 -29.18 13.45 -23.86
CA SER A 191 -29.02 13.47 -25.31
C SER A 191 -27.57 13.21 -25.74
N GLY A 192 -27.40 12.59 -26.91
CA GLY A 192 -26.11 12.52 -27.62
C GLY A 192 -24.95 12.00 -26.77
N ASN A 193 -23.97 12.86 -26.51
CA ASN A 193 -22.69 12.58 -25.87
C ASN A 193 -22.76 12.30 -24.35
N GLU A 194 -23.96 12.28 -23.76
CA GLU A 194 -24.22 11.88 -22.36
C GLU A 194 -24.65 10.41 -22.22
N LEU A 195 -24.84 9.71 -23.34
CA LEU A 195 -25.33 8.32 -23.36
C LEU A 195 -24.19 7.33 -23.56
N PHE A 196 -24.23 6.26 -22.76
CA PHE A 196 -23.26 5.18 -22.78
C PHE A 196 -23.94 3.81 -22.93
N THR A 197 -23.29 2.91 -23.66
CA THR A 197 -23.72 1.52 -23.86
C THR A 197 -22.63 0.57 -23.38
N ILE A 198 -22.98 -0.43 -22.58
CA ILE A 198 -22.08 -1.50 -22.16
C ILE A 198 -22.14 -2.62 -23.19
N SER A 199 -21.00 -2.96 -23.78
CA SER A 199 -20.87 -4.03 -24.77
C SER A 199 -19.95 -5.13 -24.22
N GLY A 200 -20.50 -6.35 -24.07
CA GLY A 200 -19.79 -7.49 -23.50
C GLY A 200 -20.77 -8.60 -23.05
N SER A 201 -20.31 -9.85 -23.02
CA SER A 201 -21.11 -11.02 -22.62
C SER A 201 -21.38 -11.03 -21.11
N GLY A 202 -22.29 -10.18 -20.63
CA GLY A 202 -22.79 -10.26 -19.27
C GLY A 202 -23.59 -11.54 -19.06
N SER A 203 -23.25 -12.32 -18.02
CA SER A 203 -24.12 -13.39 -17.52
C SER A 203 -25.33 -12.73 -16.84
N GLN A 204 -26.39 -12.48 -17.61
CA GLN A 204 -27.66 -12.03 -17.05
C GLN A 204 -28.24 -13.16 -16.19
N SER A 205 -28.09 -13.06 -14.87
CA SER A 205 -28.94 -13.83 -13.97
C SER A 205 -30.30 -13.16 -13.93
N ALA A 206 -31.23 -13.68 -14.75
CA ALA A 206 -32.61 -13.23 -14.79
C ALA A 206 -33.27 -13.47 -13.41
N ALA A 207 -33.47 -12.41 -12.64
CA ALA A 207 -34.35 -12.44 -11.49
C ALA A 207 -35.80 -12.53 -11.99
N SER A 208 -36.33 -13.76 -12.03
CA SER A 208 -37.76 -14.01 -12.23
C SER A 208 -38.52 -13.57 -10.98
N GLY A 209 -39.03 -12.34 -10.99
CA GLY A 209 -39.95 -11.81 -9.99
C GLY A 209 -41.34 -11.65 -10.60
N SER A 210 -42.17 -12.69 -10.43
CA SER A 210 -43.60 -12.65 -10.74
C SER A 210 -44.30 -11.69 -9.77
N THR A 211 -44.80 -10.57 -10.27
CA THR A 211 -45.87 -9.80 -9.60
C THR A 211 -46.87 -9.30 -10.63
N THR A 212 -48.05 -9.93 -10.61
CA THR A 212 -49.29 -9.49 -11.25
C THR A 212 -49.75 -8.14 -10.70
N ILE A 213 -49.99 -7.15 -11.57
CA ILE A 213 -50.94 -6.07 -11.30
C ILE A 213 -51.74 -5.74 -12.58
N SER A 214 -53.06 -5.70 -12.40
CA SER A 214 -54.12 -5.48 -13.38
C SER A 214 -54.13 -4.08 -14.01
N ALA A 215 -54.79 -4.03 -15.17
CA ALA A 215 -54.95 -2.92 -16.12
C ALA A 215 -55.85 -1.75 -15.66
N ALA A 216 -55.57 -0.56 -16.22
CA ALA A 216 -56.51 0.43 -16.78
C ALA A 216 -55.68 1.42 -17.65
N ASP A 217 -55.81 1.37 -18.99
CA ASP A 217 -56.58 2.30 -19.86
C ASP A 217 -55.93 3.70 -19.99
N ALA A 218 -55.63 4.33 -21.14
CA ALA A 218 -56.17 4.20 -22.50
C ALA A 218 -55.21 4.76 -23.57
N SER A 219 -55.30 4.17 -24.78
CA SER A 219 -55.24 4.78 -26.14
C SER A 219 -53.98 5.54 -26.60
N ALA A 220 -53.56 5.55 -27.87
CA ALA A 220 -53.77 4.76 -29.08
C ALA A 220 -52.85 5.42 -30.14
N SER A 221 -52.14 4.66 -30.97
CA SER A 221 -52.10 4.86 -32.43
C SER A 221 -51.20 3.83 -33.08
N THR A 222 -51.85 3.08 -33.97
CA THR A 222 -51.34 2.06 -34.87
C THR A 222 -50.57 2.70 -36.01
N SER A 223 -49.48 2.08 -36.47
CA SER A 223 -49.23 1.89 -37.91
C SER A 223 -48.18 0.80 -38.13
N SER A 224 -48.55 -0.12 -39.00
CA SER A 224 -47.86 -1.33 -39.46
C SER A 224 -46.79 -1.02 -40.51
N SER A 225 -45.74 -1.83 -40.57
CA SER A 225 -45.16 -2.52 -41.75
C SER A 225 -43.72 -2.91 -41.43
N ASP A 226 -43.38 -4.20 -41.38
CA ASP A 226 -43.16 -5.18 -42.45
C ASP A 226 -41.66 -5.30 -42.79
N SER A 227 -41.22 -6.55 -42.81
CA SER A 227 -39.84 -7.04 -42.79
C SER A 227 -39.24 -7.13 -44.18
N ILE A 228 -38.00 -6.66 -44.39
CA ILE A 228 -37.14 -7.15 -45.50
C ILE A 228 -35.66 -7.25 -45.06
N GLN A 229 -35.08 -8.41 -45.40
CA GLN A 229 -33.66 -8.79 -45.40
C GLN A 229 -32.79 -7.82 -46.20
N ALA A 230 -31.62 -7.44 -45.68
CA ALA A 230 -30.57 -6.79 -46.45
C ALA A 230 -29.47 -7.78 -46.85
N THR A 231 -29.45 -8.09 -48.14
CA THR A 231 -28.38 -8.79 -48.86
C THR A 231 -27.27 -7.80 -49.18
N SER A 232 -26.02 -8.21 -48.94
CA SER A 232 -24.80 -7.45 -49.20
C SER A 232 -24.54 -7.24 -50.71
N VAL A 233 -24.27 -6.00 -51.11
CA VAL A 233 -23.63 -5.65 -52.38
C VAL A 233 -22.39 -4.81 -52.12
N SER A 234 -21.28 -5.29 -52.67
CA SER A 234 -19.96 -4.65 -52.71
C SER A 234 -19.86 -3.73 -53.94
N PRO A 235 -19.04 -2.68 -53.89
CA PRO A 235 -18.38 -2.18 -55.09
C PRO A 235 -16.85 -2.31 -55.01
N ASP A 236 -16.31 -2.78 -56.13
CA ASP A 236 -14.92 -2.68 -56.60
C ASP A 236 -14.30 -1.30 -56.32
N GLY A 237 -12.99 -1.08 -56.19
CA GLY A 237 -11.81 -1.90 -56.38
C GLY A 237 -10.59 -0.96 -56.45
N CYS A 238 -9.43 -1.38 -55.95
CA CYS A 238 -8.11 -1.05 -56.52
C CYS A 238 -7.04 -1.88 -55.79
N THR A 239 -6.46 -2.82 -56.52
CA THR A 239 -5.43 -3.77 -56.13
C THR A 239 -4.03 -3.17 -56.25
N THR A 240 -3.20 -3.37 -55.22
CA THR A 240 -1.73 -3.37 -55.36
C THR A 240 -1.21 -4.63 -54.69
N GLU A 241 -0.70 -5.55 -55.52
CA GLU A 241 -0.20 -6.86 -55.11
C GLU A 241 1.29 -6.74 -54.73
N VAL A 242 1.66 -7.18 -53.52
CA VAL A 242 3.05 -7.38 -53.10
C VAL A 242 3.24 -8.87 -52.86
N THR A 243 4.04 -9.49 -53.71
CA THR A 243 4.44 -10.90 -53.60
C THR A 243 5.52 -11.06 -52.52
N ILE A 244 5.24 -11.86 -51.48
CA ILE A 244 6.26 -12.35 -50.54
C ILE A 244 6.38 -13.87 -50.72
N THR A 245 7.56 -14.32 -51.12
CA THR A 245 7.94 -15.72 -51.22
C THR A 245 8.28 -16.27 -49.84
N GLN A 246 7.51 -17.24 -49.34
CA GLN A 246 7.81 -17.97 -48.10
C GLN A 246 8.26 -19.39 -48.44
N THR A 247 9.51 -19.71 -48.11
CA THR A 247 10.09 -21.05 -48.23
C THR A 247 9.79 -21.82 -46.95
N VAL A 248 9.02 -22.91 -47.06
CA VAL A 248 8.71 -23.82 -45.94
C VAL A 248 9.49 -25.12 -46.17
N THR A 249 10.36 -25.48 -45.22
CA THR A 249 11.13 -26.74 -45.23
C THR A 249 10.45 -27.76 -44.32
N PRO A 250 9.99 -28.92 -44.82
CA PRO A 250 9.48 -29.99 -43.96
C PRO A 250 10.61 -30.95 -43.58
N SER A 251 10.77 -31.24 -42.29
CA SER A 251 11.58 -32.38 -41.82
C SER A 251 10.68 -33.31 -41.01
N SER A 252 10.22 -34.38 -41.67
CA SER A 252 9.55 -35.51 -41.04
C SER A 252 10.59 -36.58 -40.69
N ALA A 253 10.60 -36.98 -39.42
CA ALA A 253 11.30 -38.16 -38.94
C ALA A 253 10.39 -39.40 -39.09
N ALA A 254 10.97 -40.50 -39.57
CA ALA A 254 10.47 -41.85 -39.35
C ALA A 254 11.61 -42.85 -39.51
N THR A 255 11.94 -43.60 -38.45
CA THR A 255 11.82 -45.07 -38.46
C THR A 255 12.15 -45.67 -37.09
N SER A 256 11.20 -46.46 -36.59
CA SER A 256 11.30 -47.35 -35.46
C SER A 256 12.18 -48.56 -35.76
N SER A 257 12.83 -49.12 -34.73
CA SER A 257 13.04 -50.57 -34.64
C SER A 257 12.87 -51.03 -33.19
N VAL A 258 12.25 -52.20 -33.07
CA VAL A 258 11.74 -52.87 -31.88
C VAL A 258 12.70 -54.00 -31.47
N ALA A 259 12.78 -54.29 -30.16
CA ALA A 259 12.95 -55.60 -29.48
C ALA A 259 14.00 -55.55 -28.34
N THR A 260 13.95 -56.23 -27.19
CA THR A 260 12.97 -57.00 -26.36
C THR A 260 13.73 -57.40 -25.07
N SER A 261 13.11 -57.36 -23.87
CA SER A 261 13.41 -58.14 -22.60
C SER A 261 14.84 -58.09 -21.97
N SER A 262 15.13 -58.19 -20.68
CA SER A 262 14.46 -58.53 -19.39
C SER A 262 15.43 -58.12 -18.23
N PRO A 263 15.09 -58.29 -16.93
CA PRO A 263 15.68 -57.56 -15.79
C PRO A 263 16.82 -58.28 -15.05
N GLU A 264 17.61 -57.55 -14.23
CA GLU A 264 17.84 -57.83 -12.79
C GLU A 264 19.01 -57.01 -12.16
N THR A 265 18.68 -56.38 -11.02
CA THR A 265 19.45 -56.12 -9.77
C THR A 265 20.92 -55.65 -9.71
N SER A 266 21.08 -54.55 -8.93
CA SER A 266 22.13 -54.21 -7.93
C SER A 266 23.62 -54.08 -8.32
N SER A 267 24.18 -52.88 -8.13
CA SER A 267 25.23 -52.62 -7.11
C SER A 267 25.76 -51.16 -7.14
N LEU A 268 26.08 -50.69 -5.92
CA LEU A 268 26.94 -49.55 -5.55
C LEU A 268 28.37 -49.81 -6.13
N VAL A 269 29.28 -48.89 -6.47
CA VAL A 269 29.78 -47.65 -5.84
C VAL A 269 30.64 -46.89 -6.89
N ASP A 270 30.86 -45.60 -6.62
CA ASP A 270 32.03 -44.75 -6.94
C ASP A 270 32.16 -43.94 -8.25
N VAL A 271 31.96 -42.63 -8.04
CA VAL A 271 32.83 -41.49 -8.38
C VAL A 271 33.30 -41.35 -9.83
N ALA A 272 32.61 -40.46 -10.54
CA ALA A 272 33.23 -39.61 -11.55
C ALA A 272 32.78 -38.16 -11.35
N SER A 273 33.66 -37.42 -10.69
CA SER A 273 33.73 -35.96 -10.62
C SER A 273 33.31 -35.31 -11.94
N SER A 274 32.19 -34.58 -11.95
CA SER A 274 31.83 -33.67 -13.04
C SER A 274 31.43 -32.32 -12.45
N ALA A 275 32.34 -31.38 -12.68
CA ALA A 275 32.28 -29.93 -12.51
C ALA A 275 31.03 -29.35 -11.85
N THR A 276 31.20 -28.90 -10.61
CA THR A 276 30.39 -27.89 -9.96
C THR A 276 30.37 -26.64 -10.83
N ALA A 277 29.33 -26.47 -11.63
CA ALA A 277 28.96 -25.15 -12.11
C ALA A 277 28.37 -24.41 -10.90
N THR A 278 29.19 -23.62 -10.23
CA THR A 278 28.70 -22.57 -9.34
C THR A 278 27.85 -21.64 -10.19
N VAL A 279 26.53 -21.81 -10.14
CA VAL A 279 25.60 -20.80 -10.59
C VAL A 279 25.79 -19.64 -9.62
N SER A 280 26.53 -18.62 -10.06
CA SER A 280 26.66 -17.37 -9.35
C SER A 280 25.27 -16.85 -9.04
N ALA A 281 24.99 -16.64 -7.75
CA ALA A 281 23.81 -15.96 -7.29
C ALA A 281 23.62 -14.65 -8.10
N PRO A 282 22.40 -14.36 -8.59
CA PRO A 282 22.14 -13.03 -9.11
C PRO A 282 22.37 -12.02 -8.00
N ALA A 283 23.05 -10.93 -8.35
CA ALA A 283 23.33 -9.84 -7.44
C ALA A 283 22.04 -9.31 -6.82
N SER A 284 22.03 -9.27 -5.49
CA SER A 284 21.08 -8.54 -4.64
C SER A 284 20.75 -7.17 -5.25
N THR A 285 19.49 -6.95 -5.63
CA THR A 285 18.96 -5.64 -6.04
C THR A 285 18.34 -4.84 -4.89
N GLY A 286 18.44 -5.31 -3.64
CA GLY A 286 17.90 -4.61 -2.48
C GLY A 286 18.95 -4.41 -1.40
N THR A 287 19.69 -3.31 -1.42
CA THR A 287 20.24 -2.72 -0.19
C THR A 287 19.11 -2.08 0.60
N THR A 288 18.10 -2.86 0.95
CA THR A 288 17.01 -2.41 1.81
C THR A 288 17.54 -2.52 3.23
N VAL A 289 17.76 -1.38 3.89
CA VAL A 289 18.01 -1.40 5.34
C VAL A 289 16.75 -1.95 5.98
N LEU A 290 16.82 -3.18 6.52
CA LEU A 290 15.72 -3.79 7.26
C LEU A 290 15.26 -2.83 8.35
N ASN A 291 13.95 -2.58 8.40
CA ASN A 291 13.37 -1.88 9.53
C ASN A 291 12.90 -2.93 10.53
N SER A 292 13.72 -3.21 11.54
CA SER A 292 13.43 -4.26 12.52
C SER A 292 12.09 -4.09 13.23
N ALA A 293 11.60 -2.85 13.39
CA ALA A 293 10.27 -2.61 13.97
C ALA A 293 9.15 -2.98 12.99
N ALA A 294 9.31 -2.61 11.71
CA ALA A 294 8.34 -2.96 10.69
C ALA A 294 8.35 -4.47 10.39
N VAL A 295 9.50 -5.13 10.47
CA VAL A 295 9.62 -6.60 10.43
C VAL A 295 8.91 -7.23 11.63
N ALA A 296 9.14 -6.74 12.85
CA ALA A 296 8.48 -7.28 14.05
C ALA A 296 6.95 -7.10 14.03
N GLU A 297 6.47 -6.00 13.43
CA GLU A 297 5.04 -5.75 13.23
C GLU A 297 4.46 -6.65 12.15
N ALA A 298 5.14 -6.77 11.00
CA ALA A 298 4.70 -7.54 9.86
C ALA A 298 4.76 -9.06 10.08
N GLN A 299 5.87 -9.54 10.62
CA GLN A 299 6.16 -10.97 10.72
C GLN A 299 5.91 -11.50 12.14
N GLN A 300 4.71 -11.27 12.64
CA GLN A 300 4.33 -11.71 13.98
C GLN A 300 4.23 -13.24 14.07
N ARG A 301 4.97 -13.84 15.01
CA ARG A 301 4.81 -15.25 15.33
C ARG A 301 3.43 -15.53 15.92
N ASP A 302 2.71 -16.45 15.30
CA ASP A 302 1.49 -17.00 15.87
C ASP A 302 1.82 -18.04 16.95
N ASN A 303 1.76 -17.61 18.20
CA ASN A 303 1.97 -18.46 19.38
C ASN A 303 0.76 -19.35 19.70
N THR A 304 -0.38 -19.13 19.04
CA THR A 304 -1.58 -19.97 19.19
C THR A 304 -1.65 -21.07 18.12
N ALA A 305 -0.67 -21.11 17.22
CA ALA A 305 -0.63 -22.02 16.09
C ALA A 305 -0.53 -23.50 16.52
N THR A 306 -1.43 -24.32 15.97
CA THR A 306 -1.26 -25.77 15.90
C THR A 306 -0.41 -26.11 14.69
N ARG A 307 0.80 -26.62 14.96
CA ARG A 307 1.78 -27.02 13.95
C ARG A 307 1.62 -28.51 13.68
N ALA A 308 1.47 -28.89 12.41
CA ALA A 308 1.56 -30.28 11.97
C ALA A 308 3.03 -30.72 11.86
N PHE A 309 3.88 -29.79 11.43
CA PHE A 309 5.33 -29.92 11.39
C PHE A 309 5.96 -28.62 11.89
N SER A 310 7.04 -28.73 12.65
CA SER A 310 7.83 -27.59 13.11
C SER A 310 9.27 -27.72 12.65
N ASP A 311 9.91 -26.61 12.29
CA ASP A 311 11.30 -26.54 11.82
C ASP A 311 11.62 -27.61 10.74
N ALA A 312 10.68 -27.84 9.83
CA ALA A 312 10.78 -28.87 8.81
C ALA A 312 11.43 -28.34 7.52
N GLU A 313 12.12 -29.22 6.81
CA GLU A 313 12.55 -28.98 5.43
C GLU A 313 11.46 -29.41 4.48
N ILE A 314 11.10 -28.54 3.54
CA ILE A 314 10.23 -28.90 2.42
C ILE A 314 11.12 -29.19 1.22
N LYS A 315 11.04 -30.42 0.72
CA LYS A 315 11.90 -30.96 -0.32
C LYS A 315 11.15 -31.13 -1.63
N THR A 316 11.79 -30.74 -2.71
CA THR A 316 11.38 -31.02 -4.08
C THR A 316 11.59 -32.51 -4.39
N SER A 317 11.01 -33.00 -5.48
CA SER A 317 11.12 -34.42 -5.86
C SER A 317 12.52 -34.88 -6.24
N ASP A 318 13.42 -33.96 -6.61
CA ASP A 318 14.85 -34.20 -6.83
C ASP A 318 15.69 -34.06 -5.55
N GLY A 319 15.06 -33.80 -4.40
CA GLY A 319 15.70 -33.81 -3.08
C GLY A 319 16.36 -32.50 -2.67
N GLN A 320 16.14 -31.40 -3.41
CA GLN A 320 16.55 -30.06 -2.99
C GLN A 320 15.55 -29.47 -1.99
N CYS A 321 15.99 -28.48 -1.21
CA CYS A 321 15.19 -27.84 -0.18
C CYS A 321 14.69 -26.47 -0.65
N LEU A 322 13.46 -26.12 -0.25
CA LEU A 322 13.02 -24.74 -0.29
C LEU A 322 13.92 -23.89 0.62
N SER A 323 14.29 -22.71 0.17
CA SER A 323 15.22 -21.83 0.86
C SER A 323 14.83 -20.37 0.69
N VAL A 324 15.00 -19.58 1.75
CA VAL A 324 14.75 -18.14 1.76
C VAL A 324 15.94 -17.37 2.33
N ASP A 325 16.12 -16.14 1.85
CA ASP A 325 17.09 -15.17 2.38
C ASP A 325 16.33 -13.98 2.97
N ALA A 326 16.45 -13.76 4.28
CA ALA A 326 15.78 -12.68 5.00
C ALA A 326 16.07 -11.29 4.40
N ASN A 327 17.20 -11.10 3.72
CA ASN A 327 17.61 -9.81 3.16
C ASN A 327 17.12 -9.60 1.71
N SER A 328 16.43 -10.57 1.13
CA SER A 328 16.01 -10.53 -0.28
C SER A 328 14.63 -9.89 -0.51
N GLY A 329 13.97 -9.44 0.57
CA GLY A 329 12.66 -8.80 0.54
C GLY A 329 12.68 -7.27 0.65
N ASP A 330 11.50 -6.69 0.90
CA ASP A 330 11.34 -5.28 1.23
C ASP A 330 11.81 -4.97 2.67
N PHE A 331 11.64 -3.72 3.11
CA PHE A 331 12.09 -3.27 4.44
C PHE A 331 11.36 -3.94 5.62
N ARG A 332 10.31 -4.73 5.34
CA ARG A 332 9.46 -5.51 6.27
C ARG A 332 9.68 -7.02 6.12
N GLU A 333 10.67 -7.46 5.34
CA GLU A 333 10.86 -8.87 4.99
C GLU A 333 9.66 -9.48 4.22
N ASN A 334 8.87 -8.65 3.54
CA ASN A 334 7.88 -9.12 2.57
C ASN A 334 8.52 -9.31 1.19
N LEU A 335 7.84 -10.06 0.32
CA LEU A 335 8.26 -10.33 -1.05
C LEU A 335 9.62 -11.05 -1.12
N ILE A 336 9.95 -11.84 -0.11
CA ILE A 336 11.17 -12.67 -0.08
C ILE A 336 10.96 -13.85 -1.03
N PRO A 337 11.72 -13.99 -2.13
CA PRO A 337 11.58 -15.12 -3.04
C PRO A 337 11.83 -16.46 -2.36
N VAL A 338 11.04 -17.48 -2.70
CA VAL A 338 11.32 -18.86 -2.31
C VAL A 338 12.16 -19.54 -3.41
N ALA A 339 13.42 -19.76 -3.09
CA ALA A 339 14.37 -20.45 -3.96
C ALA A 339 14.43 -21.95 -3.66
N VAL A 340 15.09 -22.70 -4.53
CA VAL A 340 15.42 -24.11 -4.34
C VAL A 340 16.93 -24.25 -4.30
N GLN A 341 17.45 -24.89 -3.24
CA GLN A 341 18.89 -25.06 -3.02
C GLN A 341 19.19 -26.46 -2.47
N ALA A 342 20.45 -26.88 -2.51
CA ALA A 342 20.88 -28.10 -1.85
C ALA A 342 20.55 -28.02 -0.34
N CYS A 343 19.99 -29.10 0.21
CA CYS A 343 19.65 -29.15 1.62
C CYS A 343 20.92 -29.07 2.48
N ASP A 344 21.04 -28.01 3.28
CA ASP A 344 22.18 -27.76 4.17
C ASP A 344 21.77 -27.64 5.64
N GLY A 345 20.46 -27.65 5.91
CA GLY A 345 19.90 -27.54 7.25
C GLY A 345 19.99 -26.13 7.86
N SER A 346 20.33 -25.12 7.05
CA SER A 346 20.35 -23.72 7.46
C SER A 346 18.96 -23.24 7.90
N ALA A 347 18.92 -22.17 8.71
CA ALA A 347 17.66 -21.58 9.18
C ALA A 347 16.76 -21.11 8.01
N GLY A 348 17.34 -20.69 6.89
CA GLY A 348 16.61 -20.30 5.69
C GLY A 348 15.87 -21.46 5.00
N GLN A 349 16.13 -22.71 5.38
CA GLN A 349 15.48 -23.90 4.82
C GLN A 349 14.46 -24.54 5.78
N LYS A 350 14.11 -23.83 6.86
CA LYS A 350 13.22 -24.34 7.92
C LYS A 350 11.86 -23.66 7.84
N PHE A 351 10.82 -24.49 7.84
CA PHE A 351 9.43 -24.06 7.73
C PHE A 351 8.56 -24.77 8.77
N ASP A 352 7.64 -24.02 9.35
CA ASP A 352 6.51 -24.56 10.09
C ASP A 352 5.32 -24.79 9.14
N VAL A 353 4.59 -25.88 9.35
CA VAL A 353 3.33 -26.18 8.65
C VAL A 353 2.20 -26.06 9.65
N ILE A 354 1.43 -24.98 9.55
CA ILE A 354 0.43 -24.59 10.55
C ILE A 354 -0.99 -24.91 10.03
N THR A 355 -1.69 -25.80 10.71
CA THR A 355 -3.05 -26.25 10.32
C THR A 355 -4.17 -25.58 11.10
N ALA A 356 -3.84 -24.89 12.20
CA ALA A 356 -4.78 -24.04 12.93
C ALA A 356 -4.02 -22.93 13.67
N GLY A 357 -4.67 -21.82 14.02
CA GLY A 357 -4.07 -20.69 14.75
C GLY A 357 -4.81 -19.38 14.52
N LYS A 358 -4.23 -18.26 14.96
CA LYS A 358 -4.72 -16.89 14.70
C LYS A 358 -4.90 -16.64 13.20
N HIS A 359 -3.98 -17.16 12.37
CA HIS A 359 -3.96 -16.92 10.93
C HIS A 359 -4.37 -18.15 10.08
N ASN A 360 -4.80 -19.26 10.69
CA ASN A 360 -5.42 -20.34 9.94
C ASN A 360 -6.55 -20.97 10.75
N ASN A 361 -7.78 -20.85 10.28
CA ASN A 361 -8.95 -21.49 10.88
C ASN A 361 -9.76 -22.28 9.84
N VAL A 362 -9.18 -22.55 8.67
CA VAL A 362 -9.84 -23.25 7.56
C VAL A 362 -9.49 -24.74 7.62
N PRO A 363 -10.46 -25.64 7.86
CA PRO A 363 -10.18 -27.07 7.88
C PRO A 363 -9.63 -27.59 6.55
N GLY A 364 -8.65 -28.49 6.61
CA GLY A 364 -8.04 -29.10 5.42
C GLY A 364 -7.05 -28.21 4.69
N THR A 365 -6.60 -27.11 5.30
CA THR A 365 -5.55 -26.24 4.76
C THR A 365 -4.40 -26.06 5.74
N ALA A 366 -3.26 -25.60 5.22
CA ALA A 366 -2.11 -25.20 6.01
C ALA A 366 -1.54 -23.86 5.53
N LEU A 367 -0.98 -23.11 6.47
CA LEU A 367 0.02 -22.09 6.21
C LEU A 367 1.40 -22.74 6.21
N ILE A 368 2.26 -22.32 5.29
CA ILE A 368 3.68 -22.67 5.29
C ILE A 368 4.44 -21.42 5.71
N VAL A 369 5.13 -21.47 6.84
CA VAL A 369 5.72 -20.29 7.48
C VAL A 369 7.21 -20.49 7.65
N SER A 370 8.03 -19.56 7.17
CA SER A 370 9.48 -19.58 7.41
C SER A 370 9.77 -19.42 8.89
N THR A 371 10.64 -20.27 9.46
CA THR A 371 11.04 -20.11 10.87
C THR A 371 12.17 -19.10 11.05
N LEU A 372 12.80 -18.68 9.94
CA LEU A 372 13.79 -17.59 9.93
C LEU A 372 13.12 -16.21 10.03
N THR A 373 12.11 -15.97 9.19
CA THR A 373 11.50 -14.63 9.03
C THR A 373 10.11 -14.52 9.63
N GLN A 374 9.47 -15.63 10.00
CA GLN A 374 8.05 -15.71 10.37
C GLN A 374 7.06 -15.32 9.25
N GLY A 375 7.53 -15.10 8.02
CA GLY A 375 6.70 -14.85 6.86
C GLY A 375 5.99 -16.10 6.34
N CYS A 376 4.75 -15.91 5.89
CA CYS A 376 3.93 -16.92 5.27
C CYS A 376 4.24 -17.01 3.79
N MET A 377 4.44 -18.22 3.29
CA MET A 377 4.48 -18.47 1.86
C MET A 377 3.18 -17.98 1.23
N GLN A 378 3.32 -17.08 0.28
CA GLN A 378 2.22 -16.46 -0.42
C GLN A 378 2.36 -16.75 -1.91
N PHE A 379 1.20 -16.87 -2.52
CA PHE A 379 1.03 -16.89 -3.95
C PHE A 379 0.37 -15.57 -4.40
N ASP A 380 0.93 -14.91 -5.40
CA ASP A 380 0.28 -13.79 -6.09
C ASP A 380 -0.02 -14.24 -7.53
N SER A 381 -1.29 -14.36 -7.91
CA SER A 381 -1.67 -14.80 -9.27
C SER A 381 -1.16 -13.86 -10.37
N ARG A 382 -0.76 -12.63 -10.02
CA ARG A 382 -0.20 -11.63 -10.93
C ARG A 382 1.30 -11.80 -11.15
N GLN A 383 1.98 -12.54 -10.28
CA GLN A 383 3.41 -12.81 -10.36
C GLN A 383 3.61 -14.32 -10.56
N SER A 384 4.53 -14.72 -11.44
CA SER A 384 4.81 -16.15 -11.65
C SER A 384 5.58 -16.79 -10.47
N LEU A 385 6.05 -15.97 -9.53
CA LEU A 385 6.92 -16.35 -8.42
C LEU A 385 6.13 -16.63 -7.12
N VAL A 386 6.66 -17.54 -6.30
CA VAL A 386 6.23 -17.74 -4.91
C VAL A 386 7.18 -17.00 -3.98
N ASP A 387 6.62 -16.22 -3.06
CA ASP A 387 7.36 -15.41 -2.10
C ASP A 387 6.89 -15.62 -0.66
N LEU A 388 7.60 -15.05 0.31
CA LEU A 388 7.11 -14.88 1.67
C LEU A 388 6.50 -13.49 1.84
N PHE A 389 5.38 -13.46 2.53
CA PHE A 389 4.68 -12.25 2.90
C PHE A 389 4.15 -12.37 4.33
N SER A 390 3.88 -11.24 4.96
CA SER A 390 3.31 -11.20 6.30
C SER A 390 2.06 -12.09 6.44
N CYS A 391 2.04 -12.91 7.49
CA CYS A 391 0.94 -13.81 7.81
C CYS A 391 -0.30 -13.02 8.24
N GLY A 392 -1.28 -12.84 7.35
CA GLY A 392 -2.43 -11.96 7.59
C GLY A 392 -2.92 -11.21 6.35
N GLY A 393 -2.30 -11.45 5.18
CA GLY A 393 -2.74 -10.91 3.89
C GLY A 393 -2.44 -9.43 3.67
N ARG A 394 -2.02 -8.68 4.70
CA ARG A 394 -1.52 -7.29 4.58
C ARG A 394 -0.03 -7.21 4.89
N ALA A 395 0.64 -6.21 4.34
CA ALA A 395 2.10 -6.05 4.45
C ALA A 395 2.59 -5.78 5.88
N ASP A 396 1.72 -5.34 6.77
CA ASP A 396 2.03 -4.92 8.14
C ASP A 396 1.65 -5.96 9.20
N GLY A 397 1.34 -7.21 8.82
CA GLY A 397 0.96 -8.24 9.80
C GLY A 397 -0.48 -8.15 10.27
N SER A 398 -1.19 -7.09 9.88
CA SER A 398 -2.60 -6.92 10.19
C SER A 398 -3.48 -7.67 9.16
N GLY A 399 -4.75 -7.86 9.49
CA GLY A 399 -5.72 -8.44 8.57
C GLY A 399 -6.02 -9.92 8.80
N GLN A 400 -6.59 -10.55 7.76
CA GLN A 400 -6.99 -11.94 7.74
C GLN A 400 -6.21 -12.66 6.66
N VAL A 401 -5.81 -13.90 6.93
CA VAL A 401 -5.11 -14.74 5.95
C VAL A 401 -5.89 -14.76 4.63
N SER A 402 -5.20 -14.51 3.52
CA SER A 402 -5.81 -14.62 2.20
C SER A 402 -5.85 -16.08 1.75
N THR A 403 -6.77 -16.41 0.85
CA THR A 403 -6.76 -17.72 0.17
C THR A 403 -5.50 -17.96 -0.66
N SER A 404 -4.67 -16.94 -0.86
CA SER A 404 -3.41 -17.04 -1.56
C SER A 404 -2.23 -17.43 -0.66
N GLN A 405 -2.42 -17.43 0.67
CA GLN A 405 -1.45 -17.95 1.64
C GLN A 405 -1.83 -19.35 2.16
N LEU A 406 -3.06 -19.80 1.89
CA LEU A 406 -3.56 -21.10 2.32
C LEU A 406 -3.29 -22.17 1.26
N PHE A 407 -2.71 -23.29 1.68
CA PHE A 407 -2.47 -24.45 0.84
C PHE A 407 -3.36 -25.61 1.26
N THR A 408 -3.90 -26.37 0.30
CA THR A 408 -4.60 -27.63 0.61
C THR A 408 -3.66 -28.57 1.36
N PHE A 409 -4.09 -29.05 2.53
CA PHE A 409 -3.29 -29.94 3.36
C PHE A 409 -4.20 -30.94 4.11
N THR A 410 -4.11 -32.21 3.72
CA THR A 410 -4.89 -33.31 4.30
C THR A 410 -4.09 -34.12 5.34
N GLY A 411 -2.88 -33.67 5.69
CA GLY A 411 -1.96 -34.35 6.58
C GLY A 411 -0.92 -35.21 5.85
N GLY A 412 0.09 -35.66 6.60
CA GLY A 412 1.19 -36.48 6.08
C GLY A 412 2.40 -35.68 5.59
N ALA A 413 3.50 -36.38 5.34
CA ALA A 413 4.79 -35.82 4.93
C ALA A 413 4.98 -35.78 3.39
N GLY A 414 3.95 -36.12 2.61
CA GLY A 414 4.03 -36.23 1.16
C GLY A 414 4.58 -37.56 0.65
N PRO A 415 4.80 -37.67 -0.68
CA PRO A 415 4.74 -36.58 -1.66
C PRO A 415 3.31 -36.07 -1.92
N PHE A 416 3.14 -34.75 -2.03
CA PHE A 416 1.89 -34.11 -2.44
C PHE A 416 2.16 -32.81 -3.22
N PRO A 417 1.23 -32.35 -4.05
CA PRO A 417 1.32 -31.02 -4.65
C PRO A 417 1.00 -29.93 -3.63
N LEU A 418 1.73 -28.82 -3.70
CA LEU A 418 1.36 -27.60 -2.99
C LEU A 418 0.36 -26.82 -3.82
N VAL A 419 -0.90 -26.80 -3.36
CA VAL A 419 -2.04 -26.23 -4.09
C VAL A 419 -2.56 -25.01 -3.33
N PRO A 420 -2.33 -23.78 -3.80
CA PRO A 420 -2.90 -22.60 -3.16
C PRO A 420 -4.42 -22.54 -3.34
N GLN A 421 -5.16 -22.12 -2.32
CA GLN A 421 -6.63 -22.13 -2.33
C GLN A 421 -7.23 -21.19 -3.39
N ASN A 422 -6.62 -20.03 -3.63
CA ASN A 422 -7.06 -19.12 -4.70
C ASN A 422 -6.80 -19.65 -6.12
N GLY A 423 -6.05 -20.76 -6.26
CA GLY A 423 -5.84 -21.46 -7.52
C GLY A 423 -6.98 -22.41 -7.91
N ASN A 424 -8.00 -22.59 -7.06
CA ASN A 424 -9.18 -23.43 -7.31
C ASN A 424 -8.85 -24.84 -7.87
N ASN A 425 -7.79 -25.49 -7.36
CA ASN A 425 -7.28 -26.79 -7.82
C ASN A 425 -6.83 -26.84 -9.30
N ALA A 426 -6.64 -25.69 -9.95
CA ALA A 426 -6.11 -25.59 -11.31
C ALA A 426 -4.64 -25.15 -11.36
N VAL A 427 -4.07 -24.78 -10.21
CA VAL A 427 -2.69 -24.27 -10.07
C VAL A 427 -1.96 -25.07 -9.00
N CYS A 428 -0.73 -25.48 -9.30
CA CYS A 428 0.21 -26.07 -8.36
C CYS A 428 1.49 -25.25 -8.36
N LEU A 429 2.28 -25.41 -7.29
CA LEU A 429 3.67 -24.99 -7.31
C LEU A 429 4.52 -26.01 -8.08
N THR A 430 5.51 -25.51 -8.81
CA THR A 430 6.53 -26.30 -9.48
C THR A 430 7.89 -25.61 -9.37
N VAL A 431 8.95 -26.29 -9.77
CA VAL A 431 10.31 -25.73 -9.78
C VAL A 431 10.70 -25.36 -11.20
N SER A 432 11.11 -24.10 -11.41
CA SER A 432 11.66 -23.62 -12.68
C SER A 432 12.78 -22.63 -12.42
N GLY A 433 13.92 -22.80 -13.10
CA GLY A 433 15.06 -21.88 -12.96
C GLY A 433 15.64 -21.78 -11.54
N GLY A 434 15.50 -22.82 -10.72
CA GLY A 434 15.95 -22.80 -9.31
C GLY A 434 15.03 -22.01 -8.37
N GLN A 435 13.84 -21.61 -8.83
CA GLN A 435 12.82 -20.94 -8.03
C GLN A 435 11.55 -21.78 -7.98
N VAL A 436 10.77 -21.56 -6.94
CA VAL A 436 9.40 -22.07 -6.86
C VAL A 436 8.50 -21.10 -7.63
N VAL A 437 7.83 -21.63 -8.65
CA VAL A 437 6.94 -20.88 -9.53
C VAL A 437 5.58 -21.57 -9.62
N GLN A 438 4.61 -20.89 -10.22
CA GLN A 438 3.31 -21.51 -10.51
C GLN A 438 3.28 -22.24 -11.85
N THR A 439 2.51 -23.32 -11.91
CA THR A 439 2.09 -23.96 -13.15
C THR A 439 0.61 -24.33 -13.08
N SER A 440 -0.04 -24.39 -14.24
CA SER A 440 -1.31 -25.09 -14.33
C SER A 440 -1.08 -26.58 -14.07
N CYS A 441 -1.95 -27.20 -13.27
CA CYS A 441 -1.85 -28.61 -12.92
C CYS A 441 -3.24 -29.19 -12.63
N ASN A 442 -3.31 -30.53 -12.62
CA ASN A 442 -4.36 -31.25 -11.91
C ASN A 442 -3.72 -31.92 -10.68
N PRO A 443 -4.08 -31.52 -9.45
CA PRO A 443 -3.42 -32.02 -8.25
C PRO A 443 -3.63 -33.54 -8.03
N SER A 444 -4.67 -34.14 -8.62
CA SER A 444 -4.90 -35.58 -8.53
C SER A 444 -3.93 -36.40 -9.40
N SER A 445 -3.24 -35.75 -10.34
CA SER A 445 -2.29 -36.36 -11.26
C SER A 445 -0.93 -35.65 -11.26
N ALA A 446 -0.64 -34.87 -10.21
CA ALA A 446 0.62 -34.14 -10.09
C ALA A 446 1.82 -35.10 -10.09
N SER A 447 2.90 -34.72 -10.76
CA SER A 447 4.08 -35.57 -10.90
C SER A 447 5.38 -34.77 -11.00
N GLY A 448 6.52 -35.44 -10.80
CA GLY A 448 7.83 -34.82 -11.00
C GLY A 448 8.02 -33.55 -10.16
N SER A 449 8.36 -32.44 -10.81
CA SER A 449 8.67 -31.14 -10.15
C SER A 449 7.48 -30.48 -9.46
N GLU A 450 6.26 -31.03 -9.58
CA GLU A 450 5.05 -30.54 -8.91
C GLU A 450 4.86 -31.14 -7.50
N LEU A 451 5.67 -32.15 -7.13
CA LEU A 451 5.53 -32.87 -5.86
C LEU A 451 6.57 -32.43 -4.84
N PHE A 452 6.11 -32.23 -3.60
CA PHE A 452 6.93 -31.84 -2.46
C PHE A 452 6.76 -32.84 -1.32
N THR A 453 7.82 -33.00 -0.52
CA THR A 453 7.82 -33.80 0.71
C THR A 453 8.24 -32.94 1.89
N ILE A 454 7.64 -33.15 3.06
CA ILE A 454 8.02 -32.48 4.30
C ILE A 454 8.87 -33.45 5.12
N SER A 455 10.10 -33.06 5.42
CA SER A 455 10.98 -33.80 6.33
C SER A 455 11.17 -33.01 7.63
N GLY A 456 10.60 -33.52 8.72
CA GLY A 456 10.65 -32.90 10.04
C GLY A 456 9.91 -33.73 11.08
N SER A 457 10.06 -33.37 12.35
CA SER A 457 9.35 -34.05 13.44
C SER A 457 7.86 -33.66 13.39
N THR A 458 6.98 -34.66 13.35
CA THR A 458 5.54 -34.42 13.52
C THR A 458 5.28 -33.98 14.96
N SER A 459 4.84 -32.75 15.16
CA SER A 459 4.40 -32.28 16.47
C SER A 459 3.03 -32.88 16.76
N ARG A 460 3.01 -34.07 17.36
CA ARG A 460 1.81 -34.61 18.01
C ARG A 460 1.42 -33.63 19.11
N GLY A 461 0.32 -32.90 18.90
CA GLY A 461 -0.19 -31.87 19.79
C GLY A 461 -0.13 -32.28 21.26
N VAL A 462 0.79 -31.66 21.98
CA VAL A 462 0.71 -31.57 23.44
C VAL A 462 0.21 -30.17 23.70
N SER A 463 -1.02 -30.07 24.20
CA SER A 463 -1.54 -28.84 24.78
C SER A 463 -0.62 -28.43 25.92
N GLU A 464 0.26 -27.46 25.70
CA GLU A 464 1.06 -26.86 26.76
C GLU A 464 0.15 -25.97 27.62
N SER A 465 -0.39 -26.56 28.69
CA SER A 465 -0.69 -25.83 29.91
C SER A 465 0.61 -25.30 30.49
N ALA A 466 0.62 -24.01 30.81
CA ALA A 466 1.69 -23.35 31.53
C ALA A 466 2.16 -24.18 32.74
N SER A 467 3.43 -24.59 32.74
CA SER A 467 4.13 -24.91 33.98
C SER A 467 5.63 -24.66 33.82
N SER A 468 6.08 -23.68 34.58
CA SER A 468 7.46 -23.30 34.80
C SER A 468 8.27 -24.43 35.43
N SER A 469 9.32 -24.89 34.74
CA SER A 469 10.41 -25.65 35.34
C SER A 469 11.64 -24.74 35.49
N ALA A 470 11.60 -23.92 36.54
CA ALA A 470 12.80 -23.32 37.11
C ALA A 470 13.52 -24.38 37.96
N SER A 471 14.81 -24.52 37.73
CA SER A 471 15.73 -25.36 38.49
C SER A 471 15.83 -24.88 39.94
N VAL A 472 15.64 -25.82 40.86
CA VAL A 472 15.68 -25.65 42.30
C VAL A 472 17.14 -25.65 42.77
N PHE A 473 17.57 -24.60 43.47
CA PHE A 473 18.49 -24.71 44.59
C PHE A 473 17.80 -24.18 45.85
N SER A 474 17.67 -25.06 46.83
CA SER A 474 17.06 -24.82 48.14
C SER A 474 17.87 -23.87 49.01
N SER A 475 17.19 -22.94 49.70
CA SER A 475 17.37 -22.75 51.15
C SER A 475 16.32 -21.79 51.74
N SER A 476 15.40 -22.38 52.51
CA SER A 476 14.89 -21.94 53.82
C SER A 476 14.33 -20.52 54.04
N ALA A 477 12.99 -20.48 54.11
CA ALA A 477 12.16 -20.08 55.26
C ALA A 477 12.38 -18.70 55.94
N ALA A 478 11.35 -17.83 55.87
CA ALA A 478 10.64 -17.33 57.06
C ALA A 478 9.29 -16.66 56.71
N LYS A 479 8.25 -17.34 57.19
CA LYS A 479 6.85 -16.99 57.48
C LYS A 479 6.56 -15.55 57.97
N ALA A 480 5.52 -14.92 57.40
CA ALA A 480 4.35 -14.25 58.06
C ALA A 480 3.68 -13.30 57.05
N THR A 481 2.48 -13.59 56.53
CA THR A 481 1.15 -13.29 57.11
C THR A 481 0.77 -11.79 57.05
N SER A 482 -0.22 -11.51 56.19
CA SER A 482 -1.26 -10.45 56.16
C SER A 482 -1.10 -9.24 57.10
N THR A 483 -1.49 -8.01 56.73
CA THR A 483 -2.88 -7.63 56.42
C THR A 483 -2.92 -6.20 55.88
N THR A 484 -3.91 -5.94 55.04
CA THR A 484 -4.45 -4.66 54.56
C THR A 484 -4.80 -3.64 55.66
N ALA A 485 -4.57 -2.35 55.42
CA ALA A 485 -5.60 -1.30 55.37
C ALA A 485 -5.01 0.14 55.42
N SER A 486 -5.22 0.86 54.31
CA SER A 486 -5.82 2.20 54.17
C SER A 486 -5.63 3.31 55.23
N VAL A 487 -5.14 4.45 54.71
CA VAL A 487 -5.66 5.84 54.81
C VAL A 487 -5.76 6.50 56.19
N ALA A 488 -4.94 7.54 56.41
CA ALA A 488 -5.44 8.89 56.74
C ALA A 488 -4.33 9.96 56.67
N THR A 489 -4.67 11.01 55.93
CA THR A 489 -4.14 12.37 55.85
C THR A 489 -3.77 12.99 57.20
N SER A 490 -2.66 13.75 57.26
CA SER A 490 -2.61 15.09 57.88
C SER A 490 -1.26 15.78 57.64
N SER A 491 -1.38 16.98 57.12
CA SER A 491 -0.40 18.07 56.97
C SER A 491 0.33 18.46 58.24
N SER A 492 1.60 18.86 58.12
CA SER A 492 2.24 19.91 58.93
C SER A 492 3.49 20.43 58.21
N ASN A 493 3.51 21.73 57.94
CA ASN A 493 4.71 22.49 57.64
C ASN A 493 5.61 22.51 58.88
N ASP A 494 6.92 22.42 58.69
CA ASP A 494 7.82 23.37 59.35
C ASP A 494 9.21 23.43 58.71
N VAL A 495 9.72 24.66 58.75
CA VAL A 495 10.98 25.17 58.21
C VAL A 495 12.05 25.08 59.31
N ALA A 496 13.27 24.60 59.00
CA ALA A 496 14.53 25.14 59.52
C ALA A 496 15.77 24.40 58.98
N THR A 497 16.44 25.05 58.02
CA THR A 497 17.83 25.56 58.12
C THR A 497 18.98 24.66 58.60
N ALA A 498 19.88 24.41 57.65
CA ALA A 498 21.36 24.42 57.69
C ALA A 498 22.14 23.40 58.55
N ALA A 499 22.96 22.60 57.85
CA ALA A 499 24.36 22.40 58.20
C ALA A 499 25.20 22.15 56.95
N SER A 500 26.23 22.96 56.79
CA SER A 500 27.26 22.89 55.73
C SER A 500 28.38 21.90 56.09
N SER A 501 29.22 21.64 55.09
CA SER A 501 30.57 21.03 55.11
C SER A 501 30.61 19.49 55.02
N SER A 502 31.45 18.85 54.21
CA SER A 502 32.41 19.26 53.18
C SER A 502 33.00 17.98 52.54
N SER A 503 33.20 18.01 51.22
CA SER A 503 34.24 17.35 50.41
C SER A 503 34.66 15.89 50.69
N ALA A 504 34.45 15.00 49.71
CA ALA A 504 35.51 14.18 49.09
C ALA A 504 34.97 13.32 47.94
N GLY A 505 35.72 13.26 46.83
CA GLY A 505 35.76 12.07 45.97
C GLY A 505 34.91 12.09 44.71
N ALA A 506 35.27 12.91 43.72
CA ALA A 506 34.87 12.70 42.34
C ALA A 506 35.47 11.39 41.81
N ILE A 507 34.62 10.50 41.31
CA ILE A 507 35.01 9.44 40.38
C ILE A 507 34.12 9.61 39.15
N SER A 508 34.62 10.37 38.17
CA SER A 508 34.06 10.41 36.82
C SER A 508 34.24 9.04 36.17
N THR A 509 33.16 8.28 36.04
CA THR A 509 33.06 7.22 35.04
C THR A 509 32.39 7.80 33.80
N THR A 510 33.19 8.53 33.01
CA THR A 510 32.86 8.85 31.61
C THR A 510 32.83 7.55 30.83
N SER A 511 31.64 6.99 30.64
CA SER A 511 31.38 6.00 29.59
C SER A 511 30.77 6.74 28.41
N SER A 512 31.63 7.31 27.58
CA SER A 512 31.27 7.88 26.28
C SER A 512 30.89 6.74 25.34
N SER A 513 29.61 6.36 25.34
CA SER A 513 29.02 5.59 24.26
C SER A 513 28.72 6.56 23.13
N SER A 514 29.64 6.66 22.16
CA SER A 514 29.39 7.33 20.89
C SER A 514 28.39 6.48 20.08
N THR A 515 27.10 6.69 20.29
CA THR A 515 26.08 6.26 19.34
C THR A 515 26.26 7.10 18.07
N ALA A 516 26.73 6.47 17.00
CA ALA A 516 26.78 7.09 15.69
C ALA A 516 25.37 7.60 15.35
N SER A 517 25.25 8.92 15.14
CA SER A 517 23.99 9.55 14.73
C SER A 517 23.52 8.89 13.44
N ALA A 518 22.28 8.40 13.41
CA ALA A 518 21.70 7.84 12.21
C ALA A 518 21.76 8.89 11.08
N PRO A 519 22.05 8.51 9.82
CA PRO A 519 22.05 9.45 8.72
C PRO A 519 20.72 10.19 8.66
N ALA A 520 20.76 11.52 8.61
CA ALA A 520 19.58 12.33 8.34
C ALA A 520 18.93 11.82 7.04
N PRO A 521 17.61 11.57 7.01
CA PRO A 521 16.96 11.14 5.78
C PRO A 521 17.16 12.23 4.73
N THR A 522 17.89 11.90 3.67
CA THR A 522 18.02 12.76 2.50
C THR A 522 16.74 12.60 1.70
N GLY A 523 15.67 13.32 2.07
CA GLY A 523 14.53 13.49 1.19
C GLY A 523 15.01 14.09 -0.12
N THR A 524 15.03 13.31 -1.19
CA THR A 524 15.30 13.78 -2.56
C THR A 524 13.99 13.81 -3.34
N THR A 525 12.93 14.33 -2.72
CA THR A 525 11.58 14.20 -3.27
C THR A 525 11.24 15.42 -4.10
N VAL A 526 10.81 15.20 -5.35
CA VAL A 526 10.08 16.23 -6.11
C VAL A 526 8.79 16.49 -5.35
N LEU A 527 8.62 17.71 -4.84
CA LEU A 527 7.40 18.12 -4.14
C LEU A 527 6.20 18.03 -5.07
N ASN A 528 5.06 17.57 -4.54
CA ASN A 528 3.77 17.67 -5.22
C ASN A 528 3.03 18.88 -4.65
N PRO A 529 2.93 20.00 -5.38
CA PRO A 529 2.37 21.24 -4.82
C PRO A 529 0.94 21.09 -4.31
N THR A 530 0.11 20.27 -4.98
CA THR A 530 -1.26 20.00 -4.56
C THR A 530 -1.26 19.23 -3.24
N ALA A 531 -0.48 18.15 -3.16
CA ALA A 531 -0.41 17.34 -1.94
C ALA A 531 0.21 18.11 -0.75
N VAL A 532 1.17 19.00 -1.01
CA VAL A 532 1.70 19.94 -0.01
C VAL A 532 0.61 20.90 0.45
N SER A 533 -0.14 21.52 -0.47
CA SER A 533 -1.22 22.46 -0.10
C SER A 533 -2.36 21.79 0.69
N GLU A 534 -2.62 20.51 0.43
CA GLU A 534 -3.60 19.73 1.17
C GLU A 534 -3.08 19.36 2.57
N ALA A 535 -1.85 18.88 2.65
CA ALA A 535 -1.25 18.42 3.91
C ALA A 535 -0.88 19.59 4.85
N GLN A 536 -0.33 20.66 4.32
CA GLN A 536 0.29 21.73 5.10
C GLN A 536 -0.60 22.97 5.20
N GLN A 537 -1.82 22.78 5.67
CA GLN A 537 -2.79 23.87 5.77
C GLN A 537 -2.48 24.78 6.97
N ARG A 538 -2.43 26.09 6.69
CA ARG A 538 -2.35 27.10 7.74
C ARG A 538 -3.64 27.12 8.56
N ASP A 539 -3.51 27.07 9.88
CA ASP A 539 -4.62 27.30 10.79
C ASP A 539 -4.82 28.80 10.99
N ASP A 540 -5.82 29.35 10.29
CA ASP A 540 -6.20 30.77 10.39
C ASP A 540 -7.01 31.08 11.65
N THR A 541 -7.51 30.05 12.36
CA THR A 541 -8.21 30.21 13.65
C THR A 541 -7.25 30.19 14.84
N ALA A 542 -5.95 30.02 14.60
CA ALA A 542 -4.94 29.85 15.62
C ALA A 542 -4.72 31.10 16.47
N THR A 543 -4.74 30.91 17.80
CA THR A 543 -4.18 31.85 18.77
C THR A 543 -2.69 31.57 18.93
N ARG A 544 -1.87 32.57 18.57
CA ARG A 544 -0.41 32.48 18.55
C ARG A 544 0.17 33.18 19.76
N ALA A 545 0.85 32.46 20.64
CA ALA A 545 1.63 33.04 21.72
C ALA A 545 2.87 33.76 21.18
N PHE A 546 3.48 33.19 20.15
CA PHE A 546 4.57 33.79 19.40
C PHE A 546 4.36 33.56 17.90
N SER A 547 4.70 34.55 17.09
CA SER A 547 4.64 34.45 15.62
C SER A 547 6.00 34.73 15.01
N ASN A 548 6.41 33.96 13.99
CA ASN A 548 7.70 34.09 13.33
C ASN A 548 8.90 34.13 14.30
N ALA A 549 8.84 33.34 15.37
CA ALA A 549 9.89 33.29 16.39
C ALA A 549 11.00 32.31 16.00
N GLN A 550 12.23 32.61 16.42
CA GLN A 550 13.31 31.64 16.48
C GLN A 550 13.24 30.88 17.78
N ILE A 551 13.44 29.57 17.73
CA ILE A 551 13.58 28.72 18.90
C ILE A 551 15.05 28.35 19.01
N LYS A 552 15.71 28.84 20.06
CA LYS A 552 17.15 28.70 20.25
C LYS A 552 17.46 27.61 21.27
N SER A 553 18.40 26.73 20.97
CA SER A 553 19.03 25.87 21.98
C SER A 553 19.88 26.72 22.93
N SER A 554 20.31 26.13 24.04
CA SER A 554 21.08 26.82 25.08
C SER A 554 22.48 27.29 24.66
N ASP A 555 23.03 26.71 23.59
CA ASP A 555 24.25 27.17 22.92
C ASP A 555 23.99 28.35 21.95
N GLY A 556 22.75 28.82 21.83
CA GLY A 556 22.35 29.95 21.00
C GLY A 556 22.09 29.62 19.53
N GLN A 557 22.17 28.35 19.13
CA GLN A 557 21.80 27.89 17.79
C GLN A 557 20.28 27.82 17.62
N CYS A 558 19.78 27.89 16.39
CA CYS A 558 18.36 27.91 16.07
C CYS A 558 17.88 26.55 15.55
N LEU A 559 16.68 26.14 15.94
CA LEU A 559 15.94 25.10 15.23
C LEU A 559 15.79 25.52 13.76
N SER A 560 16.00 24.57 12.85
CA SER A 560 15.94 24.79 11.41
C SER A 560 15.33 23.60 10.69
N VAL A 561 14.59 23.90 9.63
CA VAL A 561 14.01 22.92 8.73
C VAL A 561 14.35 23.24 7.28
N ASP A 562 14.37 22.22 6.44
CA ASP A 562 14.46 22.33 4.98
C ASP A 562 13.22 21.67 4.37
N ALA A 563 12.42 22.45 3.64
CA ALA A 563 11.18 22.00 3.01
C ALA A 563 11.39 20.79 2.10
N ASN A 564 12.57 20.65 1.49
CA ASN A 564 12.84 19.57 0.53
C ASN A 564 13.33 18.28 1.19
N SER A 565 13.59 18.27 2.49
CA SER A 565 14.19 17.13 3.19
C SER A 565 13.18 16.04 3.63
N GLY A 566 11.90 16.23 3.31
CA GLY A 566 10.81 15.32 3.65
C GLY A 566 10.31 14.44 2.48
N ASP A 567 9.10 13.90 2.66
CA ASP A 567 8.33 13.25 1.59
C ASP A 567 7.74 14.27 0.60
N PHE A 568 7.02 13.79 -0.42
CA PHE A 568 6.44 14.63 -1.48
C PHE A 568 5.36 15.63 -0.98
N ARG A 569 4.96 15.55 0.30
CA ARG A 569 3.99 16.42 0.99
C ARG A 569 4.65 17.31 2.05
N GLU A 570 5.98 17.36 2.10
CA GLU A 570 6.72 18.03 3.17
C GLU A 570 6.47 17.42 4.58
N ASN A 571 6.10 16.14 4.65
CA ASN A 571 6.10 15.39 5.92
C ASN A 571 7.45 14.74 6.17
N LEU A 572 7.68 14.32 7.42
CA LEU A 572 8.89 13.61 7.84
C LEU A 572 10.17 14.45 7.66
N ILE A 573 10.05 15.78 7.58
CA ILE A 573 11.18 16.71 7.51
C ILE A 573 11.94 16.66 8.83
N PRO A 574 13.25 16.33 8.84
CA PRO A 574 14.06 16.41 10.04
C PRO A 574 14.14 17.84 10.58
N VAL A 575 14.18 17.97 11.91
CA VAL A 575 14.49 19.24 12.56
C VAL A 575 15.95 19.25 12.98
N THR A 576 16.69 20.23 12.46
CA THR A 576 18.12 20.40 12.74
C THR A 576 18.34 21.59 13.66
N VAL A 577 19.52 21.67 14.27
CA VAL A 577 19.97 22.77 15.11
C VAL A 577 21.22 23.36 14.48
N LYS A 578 21.13 24.60 14.00
CA LYS A 578 22.23 25.26 13.27
C LYS A 578 22.36 26.73 13.66
N ALA A 579 23.46 27.37 13.26
CA ALA A 579 23.66 28.81 13.50
C ALA A 579 22.44 29.64 13.02
N CYS A 580 22.02 30.59 13.85
CA CYS A 580 20.88 31.44 13.52
C CYS A 580 21.19 32.36 12.34
N ASP A 581 20.41 32.27 11.26
CA ASP A 581 20.54 33.04 10.02
C ASP A 581 19.29 33.88 9.71
N SER A 582 18.24 33.76 10.53
CA SER A 582 16.94 34.44 10.33
C SER A 582 16.20 34.05 9.05
N SER A 583 16.60 32.96 8.39
CA SER A 583 15.88 32.39 7.25
C SER A 583 14.48 31.91 7.65
N ALA A 584 13.57 31.81 6.68
CA ALA A 584 12.22 31.30 6.91
C ALA A 584 12.22 29.88 7.51
N GLY A 585 13.22 29.05 7.17
CA GLY A 585 13.39 27.71 7.74
C GLY A 585 13.72 27.67 9.24
N GLN A 586 14.04 28.82 9.86
CA GLN A 586 14.30 28.94 11.30
C GLN A 586 13.18 29.66 12.06
N LYS A 587 12.03 29.87 11.41
CA LYS A 587 10.91 30.62 11.96
C LYS A 587 9.75 29.69 12.27
N PHE A 588 9.22 29.84 13.48
CA PHE A 588 8.15 29.03 14.01
C PHE A 588 7.08 29.91 14.63
N ASP A 589 5.83 29.50 14.45
CA ASP A 589 4.71 29.98 15.25
C ASP A 589 4.51 29.03 16.44
N VAL A 590 4.20 29.60 17.60
CA VAL A 590 3.85 28.86 18.81
C VAL A 590 2.35 29.04 19.05
N ILE A 591 1.57 28.01 18.76
CA ILE A 591 0.10 28.06 18.75
C ILE A 591 -0.46 27.38 20.00
N THR A 592 -1.20 28.14 20.81
CA THR A 592 -1.77 27.65 22.09
C THR A 592 -3.26 27.33 22.01
N ALA A 593 -3.94 27.76 20.94
CA ALA A 593 -5.31 27.37 20.63
C ALA A 593 -5.57 27.47 19.12
N GLY A 594 -6.56 26.76 18.58
CA GLY A 594 -6.96 26.81 17.16
C GLY A 594 -7.67 25.53 16.72
N LYS A 595 -7.92 25.39 15.41
CA LYS A 595 -8.44 24.16 14.79
C LYS A 595 -7.62 22.94 15.20
N HIS A 596 -6.29 23.08 15.26
CA HIS A 596 -5.38 21.97 15.56
C HIS A 596 -4.81 22.00 16.99
N ASN A 597 -5.23 22.92 17.86
CA ASN A 597 -4.88 22.84 19.28
C ASN A 597 -6.08 23.24 20.14
N ASN A 598 -6.65 22.26 20.85
CA ASN A 598 -7.76 22.46 21.78
C ASN A 598 -7.43 21.97 23.20
N VAL A 599 -6.14 21.75 23.51
CA VAL A 599 -5.69 21.20 24.80
C VAL A 599 -5.02 22.29 25.63
N PRO A 600 -5.65 22.76 26.73
CA PRO A 600 -5.06 23.78 27.59
C PRO A 600 -3.69 23.36 28.15
N GLY A 601 -2.78 24.33 28.28
CA GLY A 601 -1.43 24.08 28.81
C GLY A 601 -0.48 23.40 27.82
N THR A 602 -0.86 23.32 26.53
CA THR A 602 -0.03 22.79 25.46
C THR A 602 0.12 23.76 24.31
N ALA A 603 1.15 23.58 23.50
CA ALA A 603 1.37 24.31 22.26
C ALA A 603 1.72 23.38 21.09
N LEU A 604 1.38 23.84 19.89
CA LEU A 604 2.00 23.37 18.65
C LEU A 604 3.16 24.30 18.30
N PHE A 605 4.27 23.71 17.85
CA PHE A 605 5.38 24.42 17.23
C PHE A 605 5.32 24.21 15.73
N VAL A 606 4.91 25.25 15.01
CA VAL A 606 4.57 25.16 13.58
C VAL A 606 5.60 25.92 12.76
N SER A 607 6.24 25.28 11.79
CA SER A 607 7.14 25.98 10.88
C SER A 607 6.38 26.99 10.05
N THR A 608 6.89 28.22 9.95
CA THR A 608 6.30 29.24 9.06
C THR A 608 6.72 29.06 7.61
N LEU A 609 7.72 28.20 7.33
CA LEU A 609 8.15 27.86 5.98
C LEU A 609 7.19 26.85 5.34
N THR A 610 6.91 25.76 6.06
CA THR A 610 6.16 24.62 5.52
C THR A 610 4.78 24.47 6.12
N GLN A 611 4.39 25.24 7.13
CA GLN A 611 3.16 25.05 7.91
C GLN A 611 3.03 23.69 8.63
N GLY A 612 4.07 22.87 8.63
CA GLY A 612 4.13 21.60 9.35
C GLY A 612 4.34 21.79 10.86
N CYS A 613 3.80 20.85 11.63
CA CYS A 613 3.89 20.78 13.09
C CYS A 613 5.05 19.90 13.53
N LEU A 614 5.80 20.35 14.53
CA LEU A 614 6.75 19.51 15.26
C LEU A 614 6.03 18.26 15.79
N ASN A 615 6.62 17.09 15.56
CA ASN A 615 6.06 15.80 15.92
C ASN A 615 7.16 14.90 16.50
N PHE A 616 6.85 14.26 17.62
CA PHE A 616 7.70 13.27 18.27
C PHE A 616 7.11 11.86 18.15
N ASP A 617 7.83 10.97 17.47
CA ASP A 617 7.46 9.56 17.33
C ASP A 617 8.50 8.65 18.00
N PRO A 618 8.20 8.08 19.18
CA PRO A 618 9.14 7.24 19.92
C PRO A 618 9.46 5.92 19.22
N ARG A 619 8.65 5.52 18.21
CA ARG A 619 8.85 4.29 17.45
C ARG A 619 9.96 4.43 16.41
N ARG A 620 10.41 5.65 16.12
CA ARG A 620 11.51 5.91 15.17
C ARG A 620 12.85 5.74 15.88
N ALA A 621 13.88 5.43 15.10
CA ALA A 621 15.24 5.32 15.63
C ALA A 621 15.71 6.67 16.21
N ALA A 622 16.51 6.61 17.27
CA ALA A 622 17.15 7.79 17.85
C ALA A 622 17.87 8.62 16.77
N GLY A 623 17.80 9.94 16.89
CA GLY A 623 18.25 10.89 15.87
C GLY A 623 17.25 11.14 14.73
N ASN A 624 16.12 10.43 14.70
CA ASN A 624 15.06 10.60 13.70
C ASN A 624 13.65 10.57 14.34
N GLN A 625 13.56 10.77 15.64
CA GLN A 625 12.31 10.76 16.40
C GLN A 625 11.57 12.09 16.34
N VAL A 626 12.28 13.18 16.02
CA VAL A 626 11.73 14.53 15.95
C VAL A 626 11.72 15.03 14.52
N ILE A 627 10.53 15.34 14.01
CA ILE A 627 10.29 15.70 12.62
C ILE A 627 9.21 16.77 12.51
N LEU A 628 9.08 17.44 11.36
CA LEU A 628 7.82 18.07 10.98
C LEU A 628 6.89 17.08 10.30
N PHE A 629 5.62 17.20 10.63
CA PHE A 629 4.54 16.46 10.03
C PHE A 629 3.32 17.37 9.91
N SER A 630 2.43 17.08 8.97
CA SER A 630 1.19 17.81 8.78
C SER A 630 0.43 18.00 10.11
N CYS A 631 0.00 19.24 10.36
CA CYS A 631 -0.77 19.59 11.55
C CYS A 631 -2.15 18.92 11.48
N GLY A 632 -2.40 17.96 12.38
CA GLY A 632 -3.60 17.11 12.32
C GLY A 632 -3.32 15.60 12.38
N GLY A 633 -2.09 15.19 12.68
CA GLY A 633 -1.71 13.80 12.97
C GLY A 633 -1.80 12.81 11.79
N ARG A 634 -2.39 13.21 10.67
CA ARG A 634 -2.47 12.44 9.41
C ARG A 634 -1.61 13.11 8.35
N ALA A 635 -1.01 12.30 7.48
CA ALA A 635 -0.08 12.77 6.47
C ALA A 635 -0.70 13.73 5.43
N ASP A 636 -2.03 13.77 5.33
CA ASP A 636 -2.80 14.62 4.41
C ASP A 636 -3.45 15.83 5.09
N GLY A 637 -3.18 16.07 6.38
CA GLY A 637 -3.74 17.20 7.13
C GLY A 637 -5.23 17.13 7.46
N SER A 638 -5.91 16.03 7.11
CA SER A 638 -7.35 15.88 7.35
C SER A 638 -7.73 15.49 8.78
N GLY A 639 -6.76 15.14 9.62
CA GLY A 639 -6.99 14.55 10.94
C GLY A 639 -7.07 15.54 12.10
N ALA A 640 -7.24 14.99 13.30
CA ALA A 640 -7.11 15.73 14.55
C ALA A 640 -5.67 15.67 15.04
N VAL A 641 -5.22 16.75 15.70
CA VAL A 641 -3.92 16.77 16.38
C VAL A 641 -3.78 15.57 17.31
N THR A 642 -2.59 14.99 17.33
CA THR A 642 -2.25 13.88 18.22
C THR A 642 -1.35 14.36 19.35
N ASN A 643 -1.30 13.61 20.44
CA ASN A 643 -0.42 13.91 21.57
C ASN A 643 1.08 13.91 21.19
N SER A 644 1.47 13.30 20.07
CA SER A 644 2.83 13.40 19.53
C SER A 644 3.19 14.77 18.95
N GLN A 645 2.20 15.61 18.66
CA GLN A 645 2.40 16.96 18.12
C GLN A 645 2.22 18.05 19.18
N LEU A 646 1.63 17.71 20.32
CA LEU A 646 1.40 18.64 21.42
C LEU A 646 2.57 18.63 22.39
N PHE A 647 3.00 19.82 22.78
CA PHE A 647 4.10 20.04 23.72
C PHE A 647 3.63 20.83 24.94
N THR A 648 4.11 20.49 26.13
CA THR A 648 3.79 21.22 27.36
C THR A 648 4.20 22.69 27.24
N PHE A 649 3.29 23.63 27.49
CA PHE A 649 3.55 25.06 27.37
C PHE A 649 2.64 25.91 28.28
N SER A 650 3.24 26.67 29.20
CA SER A 650 2.51 27.47 30.21
C SER A 650 2.02 28.84 29.71
N GLY A 651 2.11 29.12 28.39
CA GLY A 651 1.44 30.26 27.76
C GLY A 651 2.30 31.52 27.58
N ASN A 652 3.33 31.73 28.40
CA ASN A 652 4.11 32.97 28.43
C ASN A 652 5.60 32.79 28.79
N SER A 653 6.07 31.55 28.95
CA SER A 653 7.50 31.32 29.15
C SER A 653 8.25 31.44 27.82
N THR A 654 9.30 32.25 27.80
CA THR A 654 10.26 32.31 26.69
C THR A 654 11.36 31.28 26.83
N SER A 655 11.51 30.62 27.98
CA SER A 655 12.51 29.60 28.24
C SER A 655 11.82 28.32 28.70
N ILE A 656 11.85 27.28 27.87
CA ILE A 656 11.04 26.08 28.05
C ILE A 656 11.83 24.81 27.73
N PRO A 657 11.57 23.69 28.44
CA PRO A 657 11.81 22.38 27.88
C PRO A 657 10.77 22.10 26.79
N LEU A 658 11.21 21.54 25.66
CA LEU A 658 10.29 20.98 24.66
C LEU A 658 9.97 19.54 25.06
N GLU A 659 8.89 19.36 25.83
CA GLU A 659 8.39 18.05 26.28
C GLU A 659 7.13 17.66 25.48
N PRO A 660 7.15 16.56 24.72
CA PRO A 660 5.98 16.08 23.99
C PRO A 660 5.00 15.37 24.94
N THR A 661 3.70 15.52 24.71
CA THR A 661 2.67 15.01 25.63
C THR A 661 2.41 13.50 25.51
N ASN A 662 2.90 12.84 24.46
CA ASN A 662 2.81 11.38 24.31
C ASN A 662 3.91 10.61 25.05
N GLN A 663 4.91 11.27 25.62
CA GLN A 663 5.95 10.61 26.42
C GLN A 663 6.45 11.53 27.54
N ALA A 664 5.97 11.29 28.77
CA ALA A 664 6.37 12.05 29.95
C ALA A 664 7.87 11.95 30.23
N ASN A 665 8.44 13.00 30.83
CA ASN A 665 9.85 13.07 31.25
C ASN A 665 10.84 12.89 30.09
N THR A 666 10.43 13.27 28.89
CA THR A 666 11.25 13.22 27.68
C THR A 666 11.37 14.63 27.13
N CYS A 667 12.59 15.17 27.06
CA CYS A 667 12.83 16.52 26.58
C CYS A 667 13.66 16.46 25.32
N MET A 668 13.41 17.42 24.43
CA MET A 668 14.29 17.59 23.29
C MET A 668 15.63 18.19 23.72
N PHE A 669 16.69 17.91 22.96
CA PHE A 669 18.01 18.49 23.12
C PHE A 669 18.72 18.55 21.76
N ASN A 670 19.79 19.35 21.67
CA ASN A 670 20.64 19.38 20.49
C ASN A 670 21.61 18.18 20.50
N ASN A 671 21.35 17.18 19.65
CA ASN A 671 22.22 16.04 19.43
C ASN A 671 23.09 16.26 18.19
N ASN A 672 24.22 16.95 18.37
CA ASN A 672 25.22 17.17 17.33
C ASN A 672 24.63 17.78 16.03
N GLY A 673 23.71 18.74 16.15
CA GLY A 673 23.09 19.43 15.02
C GLY A 673 21.76 18.82 14.57
N ASN A 674 21.33 17.69 15.14
CA ASN A 674 19.97 17.17 14.99
C ASN A 674 19.18 17.42 16.26
N LEU A 675 17.89 17.73 16.13
CA LEU A 675 16.99 17.76 17.28
C LEU A 675 16.59 16.33 17.62
N ASP A 676 16.84 15.92 18.86
CA ASP A 676 16.58 14.57 19.34
C ASP A 676 16.01 14.62 20.76
N VAL A 677 15.72 13.47 21.35
CA VAL A 677 15.17 13.40 22.71
C VAL A 677 16.05 12.66 23.70
N GLN A 678 15.95 13.05 24.96
CA GLN A 678 16.54 12.34 26.09
C GLN A 678 15.64 12.44 27.32
N GLN A 679 15.89 11.60 28.32
CA GLN A 679 15.17 11.65 29.59
C GLN A 679 15.48 12.95 30.34
N CYS A 680 14.47 13.55 30.97
CA CYS A 680 14.63 14.82 31.70
C CYS A 680 13.72 14.93 32.94
N ASN A 681 14.08 15.83 33.84
CA ASN A 681 13.20 16.33 34.91
C ASN A 681 12.61 17.67 34.44
N THR A 682 11.33 17.72 34.09
CA THR A 682 10.74 18.95 33.52
C THR A 682 10.53 20.07 34.53
N ALA A 683 10.58 19.78 35.84
CA ALA A 683 10.61 20.80 36.89
C ALA A 683 12.00 21.47 37.04
N GLY A 684 13.04 20.87 36.47
CA GLY A 684 14.41 21.38 36.50
C GLY A 684 15.22 20.78 35.36
N PRO A 685 14.89 21.12 34.09
CA PRO A 685 15.55 20.55 32.92
C PRO A 685 17.04 20.89 32.92
N ALA A 686 17.87 19.99 32.39
CA ALA A 686 19.28 20.28 32.21
C ALA A 686 19.47 21.44 31.21
N SER A 687 20.60 22.14 31.28
CA SER A 687 20.79 23.35 30.47
C SER A 687 20.72 23.08 28.96
N ASP A 688 21.14 21.92 28.49
CA ASP A 688 21.06 21.47 27.10
C ASP A 688 19.65 21.06 26.65
N GLN A 689 18.69 20.98 27.58
CA GLN A 689 17.28 20.64 27.34
C GLN A 689 16.37 21.87 27.34
N VAL A 690 16.94 23.07 27.53
CA VAL A 690 16.20 24.33 27.59
C VAL A 690 16.32 25.07 26.27
N PHE A 691 15.17 25.45 25.72
CA PHE A 691 15.06 26.25 24.51
C PHE A 691 14.50 27.63 24.82
N THR A 692 15.06 28.66 24.18
CA THR A 692 14.60 30.04 24.28
C THR A 692 13.84 30.46 23.03
N ILE A 693 12.60 30.90 23.19
CA ILE A 693 11.79 31.49 22.12
C ILE A 693 12.13 32.98 22.00
N VAL A 694 12.59 33.39 20.82
CA VAL A 694 12.98 34.77 20.50
C VAL A 694 12.18 35.24 19.29
N SER A 695 11.22 36.12 19.54
CA SER A 695 10.44 36.84 18.52
C SER A 695 11.21 37.98 17.87
#